data_AF-A0A225DEY3-F1
#
_entry.id   AF-A0A225DEY3-F1
#
_cell.length_a   1.000
_cell.length_b   1.000
_cell.length_c   1.000
_cell.angle_alpha   90.00
_cell.angle_beta   90.00
_cell.angle_gamma   90.00
#
_symmetry.space_group_name_H-M   'P 1'
#
loop_
_entity.id
_entity.type
_entity.pdbx_description
1 polymer ?
#
loop_
_entity_poly.entity_id
_entity_poly.type
_entity_poly.pdbx_seq_one_letter_code
_entity_poly.pdbx_strand_id
1 'polypeptide(L)'
;MSEVTPAGVVSTFASGFNSPFGLAFDAAGNLFVANQTNGTVSEVTPAGVASTFATGFDDPVGLAFDTAGNLFVANSNGNTVSEVTPAGVVSTFAPGFDDPTGLAFDAAGNLFVANSNGNTVSEVTPAGVVSTFAAGFDAPVGLAFDAAGNLFVANEFANSVGEVTPAGVVSTFAPGFDNPTGLAVGTADNLFVANQTNGTVSEVTPAGVVSTFASGFNSPFGLAFDAAGNLFVANAAGNTVSEVTPAGVVSTFASGLDDPVGLAFDAAGNLFVANAFGDTVSEVTPAGVVSTFAAGFDEPGGLTFDAAGNLFVANDGDNTVSEVTPAGVVSTFATGFSAPTDLAFDAAGNLFVANNGDNTVSEVTPANVTSTFASGFDDPVGLAFDAAGNLFIANNGDNTVGKVSIFSVTVPFTLGGTAVGGVDYSGVTSGPLVFAFGQTTADITGTLIPGTGGVKTLSITLGTPTNAALGIPETNTLSIVKSATVQFATGSESVDAAAGTFSIPVTLAGTPAAIATPFASGLDGPEDLAFDAAGNLFVTNYDNFYVSEVTPAGVVSTFATGFDGPVGLAFDAAGNLFVANSVNDTVSEVTPAGVVSTFATGFDDPEGLAFDAAGNLFVANDNTVSEVTPAGVVSTFATGFADLSELAFDAAGNLFVANNFSNTVSEVTPAGVVSTFATGFNEPNGLAFDAAGNLFVTNDFDYTVSEVTPAGVVSTFATGFDNPKGLTFDAADNLFVVNFPVSTVNEVRAPSVSVPFTLGGTAVGGTDYNGVAASPLVFAPGQTTADITGTLIPGTGSPRTLTVTLGSPINAVAGTPTTNTLTITEPVPTLTGISPGTVAAGSPDTLLTLIGTNFLSGSTADFNGTPLTTAFVSSTQLTAIVPAADLTTAGADQITVVTPGRPTTAALTLTVTSIVTGSVPTLTSLSPSTGPAVGGTTVTLLGTNLGGATAVDFGGVPAAIVSDTPTQIVATAPAGTDGAVDVTVTTPGGTSPTTSADQFTYLDLPTVTAVSPSTGSTIGGQRSRSPGPTWAAPRPLTSAGSPP
;
A
#
# COMPACT_ATOMS: atom_id res chain seq x y z
N MET A 1 -24.63 -30.46 -64.31
CA MET A 1 -25.22 -29.87 -63.09
C MET A 1 -26.71 -29.68 -63.28
N SER A 2 -27.50 -29.88 -62.23
CA SER A 2 -28.93 -29.59 -62.22
C SER A 2 -29.31 -28.88 -60.93
N GLU A 3 -30.06 -27.79 -61.05
CA GLU A 3 -30.64 -27.02 -59.94
C GLU A 3 -31.94 -27.70 -59.49
N VAL A 4 -32.18 -27.76 -58.18
CA VAL A 4 -33.41 -28.30 -57.60
C VAL A 4 -34.08 -27.21 -56.77
N THR A 5 -35.25 -26.75 -57.22
CA THR A 5 -36.02 -25.76 -56.45
C THR A 5 -36.56 -26.35 -55.14
N PRO A 6 -36.90 -25.53 -54.12
CA PRO A 6 -37.48 -26.02 -52.84
C PRO A 6 -38.78 -26.84 -52.93
N ALA A 7 -39.37 -26.97 -54.12
CA ALA A 7 -40.50 -27.85 -54.41
C ALA A 7 -40.08 -29.24 -54.95
N GLY A 8 -38.78 -29.57 -54.95
CA GLY A 8 -38.23 -30.82 -55.48
C GLY A 8 -38.19 -30.90 -57.02
N VAL A 9 -38.38 -29.77 -57.72
CA VAL A 9 -38.34 -29.74 -59.19
C VAL A 9 -36.89 -29.57 -59.66
N VAL A 10 -36.32 -30.66 -60.18
CA VAL A 10 -35.00 -30.74 -60.79
C VAL A 10 -35.02 -30.16 -62.21
N SER A 11 -34.05 -29.30 -62.55
CA SER A 11 -33.85 -28.76 -63.90
C SER A 11 -32.37 -28.56 -64.20
N THR A 12 -31.93 -28.66 -65.46
CA THR A 12 -30.50 -28.58 -65.80
C THR A 12 -29.98 -27.15 -65.67
N PHE A 13 -28.96 -26.97 -64.84
CA PHE A 13 -28.35 -25.67 -64.50
C PHE A 13 -27.19 -25.34 -65.46
N ALA A 14 -26.25 -26.28 -65.61
CA ALA A 14 -25.10 -26.15 -66.50
C ALA A 14 -24.65 -27.52 -67.05
N SER A 15 -24.04 -27.52 -68.23
CA SER A 15 -23.66 -28.74 -68.97
C SER A 15 -22.50 -28.47 -69.93
N GLY A 16 -21.66 -29.49 -70.19
CA GLY A 16 -20.51 -29.40 -71.10
C GLY A 16 -19.25 -30.11 -70.60
N PHE A 17 -19.23 -30.49 -69.32
CA PHE A 17 -18.10 -31.10 -68.61
C PHE A 17 -17.79 -32.54 -69.07
N ASN A 18 -16.52 -32.94 -69.02
CA ASN A 18 -16.02 -34.21 -69.57
C ASN A 18 -15.27 -35.00 -68.48
N SER A 19 -15.95 -36.00 -67.91
CA SER A 19 -15.53 -36.70 -66.69
C SER A 19 -15.15 -35.72 -65.58
N PRO A 20 -16.10 -34.91 -65.08
CA PRO A 20 -15.84 -34.02 -63.96
C PRO A 20 -15.55 -34.83 -62.69
N PHE A 21 -14.48 -34.49 -61.98
CA PHE A 21 -14.02 -35.18 -60.76
C PHE A 21 -14.18 -34.24 -59.55
N GLY A 22 -13.16 -33.45 -59.20
CA GLY A 22 -13.21 -32.42 -58.18
C GLY A 22 -14.00 -31.16 -58.58
N LEU A 23 -14.52 -30.47 -57.56
CA LEU A 23 -15.37 -29.29 -57.67
C LEU A 23 -15.06 -28.30 -56.53
N ALA A 24 -14.82 -27.03 -56.85
CA ALA A 24 -14.62 -25.99 -55.85
C ALA A 24 -15.30 -24.67 -56.23
N PHE A 25 -15.72 -23.86 -55.26
CA PHE A 25 -16.33 -22.56 -55.50
C PHE A 25 -15.41 -21.42 -55.07
N ASP A 26 -15.43 -20.30 -55.82
CA ASP A 26 -14.83 -19.05 -55.35
C ASP A 26 -15.75 -18.32 -54.35
N ALA A 27 -15.19 -17.32 -53.65
CA ALA A 27 -15.91 -16.48 -52.70
C ALA A 27 -17.02 -15.58 -53.33
N ALA A 28 -17.16 -15.59 -54.66
CA ALA A 28 -18.26 -14.92 -55.37
C ALA A 28 -19.37 -15.91 -55.81
N GLY A 29 -19.21 -17.20 -55.57
CA GLY A 29 -20.14 -18.27 -55.90
C GLY A 29 -20.01 -18.80 -57.33
N ASN A 30 -18.92 -18.51 -58.05
CA ASN A 30 -18.60 -19.17 -59.31
C ASN A 30 -17.99 -20.54 -59.03
N LEU A 31 -18.42 -21.57 -59.76
CA LEU A 31 -18.05 -22.98 -59.56
C LEU A 31 -17.00 -23.43 -60.58
N PHE A 32 -15.86 -23.90 -60.09
CA PHE A 32 -14.72 -24.37 -60.86
C PHE A 32 -14.70 -25.90 -60.85
N VAL A 33 -14.58 -26.49 -62.04
CA VAL A 33 -14.81 -27.92 -62.30
C VAL A 33 -13.59 -28.56 -62.93
N ALA A 34 -12.97 -29.55 -62.30
CA ALA A 34 -11.88 -30.32 -62.90
C ALA A 34 -12.46 -31.34 -63.88
N ASN A 35 -12.03 -31.27 -65.14
CA ASN A 35 -12.46 -32.17 -66.22
C ASN A 35 -11.32 -33.13 -66.53
N GLN A 36 -11.19 -34.17 -65.71
CA GLN A 36 -10.13 -35.18 -65.72
C GLN A 36 -9.74 -35.57 -67.16
N THR A 37 -10.66 -36.21 -67.89
CA THR A 37 -10.45 -36.75 -69.25
C THR A 37 -10.13 -35.73 -70.37
N ASN A 38 -10.02 -34.42 -70.08
CA ASN A 38 -9.54 -33.43 -71.05
C ASN A 38 -8.52 -32.42 -70.48
N GLY A 39 -8.10 -32.53 -69.22
CA GLY A 39 -7.07 -31.67 -68.62
C GLY A 39 -7.46 -30.19 -68.47
N THR A 40 -8.73 -29.89 -68.16
CA THR A 40 -9.21 -28.48 -68.03
C THR A 40 -10.03 -28.20 -66.78
N VAL A 41 -9.91 -26.98 -66.27
CA VAL A 41 -10.79 -26.41 -65.24
C VAL A 41 -11.81 -25.49 -65.91
N SER A 42 -13.09 -25.65 -65.58
CA SER A 42 -14.19 -24.83 -66.12
C SER A 42 -14.93 -24.07 -65.01
N GLU A 43 -15.02 -22.75 -65.15
CA GLU A 43 -15.79 -21.82 -64.31
C GLU A 43 -17.27 -21.84 -64.70
N VAL A 44 -18.17 -21.75 -63.72
CA VAL A 44 -19.63 -21.69 -63.92
C VAL A 44 -20.24 -20.67 -62.97
N THR A 45 -20.74 -19.58 -63.52
CA THR A 45 -21.36 -18.50 -62.74
C THR A 45 -22.63 -18.95 -61.98
N PRO A 46 -23.06 -18.24 -60.92
CA PRO A 46 -24.34 -18.46 -60.22
C PRO A 46 -25.60 -18.46 -61.10
N ALA A 47 -25.51 -18.02 -62.36
CA ALA A 47 -26.60 -18.05 -63.34
C ALA A 47 -26.58 -19.29 -64.26
N GLY A 48 -25.73 -20.29 -64.00
CA GLY A 48 -25.60 -21.53 -64.77
C GLY A 48 -24.79 -21.39 -66.07
N VAL A 49 -24.17 -20.23 -66.32
CA VAL A 49 -23.35 -19.99 -67.53
C VAL A 49 -21.93 -20.50 -67.27
N ALA A 50 -21.51 -21.49 -68.07
CA ALA A 50 -20.22 -22.18 -67.97
C ALA A 50 -19.22 -21.75 -69.06
N SER A 51 -17.94 -21.67 -68.70
CA SER A 51 -16.79 -21.35 -69.56
C SER A 51 -15.51 -22.04 -69.07
N THR A 52 -14.54 -22.28 -69.95
CA THR A 52 -13.23 -22.82 -69.54
C THR A 52 -12.40 -21.71 -68.88
N PHE A 53 -11.86 -21.99 -67.70
CA PHE A 53 -11.04 -21.07 -66.91
C PHE A 53 -9.53 -21.29 -67.15
N ALA A 54 -9.09 -22.55 -67.01
CA ALA A 54 -7.68 -22.94 -67.13
C ALA A 54 -7.53 -24.31 -67.83
N THR A 55 -6.35 -24.56 -68.40
CA THR A 55 -6.07 -25.77 -69.21
C THR A 55 -4.61 -26.19 -69.10
N GLY A 56 -4.33 -27.49 -69.03
CA GLY A 56 -2.96 -28.04 -69.05
C GLY A 56 -2.63 -29.07 -67.98
N PHE A 57 -3.66 -29.62 -67.31
CA PHE A 57 -3.55 -30.58 -66.21
C PHE A 57 -3.53 -32.03 -66.72
N ASP A 58 -2.97 -32.97 -65.96
CA ASP A 58 -2.80 -34.38 -66.35
C ASP A 58 -3.62 -35.30 -65.42
N ASP A 59 -4.82 -35.68 -65.87
CA ASP A 59 -5.93 -36.21 -65.06
C ASP A 59 -6.11 -35.47 -63.71
N PRO A 60 -6.53 -34.18 -63.73
CA PRO A 60 -6.86 -33.45 -62.51
C PRO A 60 -8.02 -34.14 -61.77
N VAL A 61 -7.77 -34.44 -60.50
CA VAL A 61 -8.71 -35.12 -59.60
C VAL A 61 -9.38 -34.08 -58.71
N GLY A 62 -8.86 -33.77 -57.52
CA GLY A 62 -9.44 -32.75 -56.67
C GLY A 62 -9.20 -31.31 -57.16
N LEU A 63 -9.95 -30.38 -56.58
CA LEU A 63 -9.80 -28.92 -56.72
C LEU A 63 -10.10 -28.22 -55.41
N ALA A 64 -9.36 -27.16 -55.04
CA ALA A 64 -9.87 -26.14 -54.12
C ALA A 64 -9.01 -24.88 -53.88
N PHE A 65 -9.56 -23.91 -53.13
CA PHE A 65 -9.14 -22.50 -53.10
C PHE A 65 -8.50 -22.04 -51.78
N ASP A 66 -7.35 -21.37 -51.82
CA ASP A 66 -6.82 -20.67 -50.63
C ASP A 66 -7.69 -19.46 -50.20
N THR A 67 -7.46 -18.93 -49.00
CA THR A 67 -8.12 -17.71 -48.48
C THR A 67 -7.88 -16.46 -49.35
N ALA A 68 -6.92 -16.49 -50.28
CA ALA A 68 -6.64 -15.42 -51.22
C ALA A 68 -7.37 -15.58 -52.58
N GLY A 69 -7.97 -16.74 -52.85
CA GLY A 69 -8.70 -17.08 -54.08
C GLY A 69 -7.86 -17.73 -55.19
N ASN A 70 -6.66 -18.24 -54.91
CA ASN A 70 -5.91 -19.09 -55.86
C ASN A 70 -6.41 -20.54 -55.78
N LEU A 71 -6.56 -21.20 -56.92
CA LEU A 71 -7.08 -22.57 -57.05
C LEU A 71 -5.95 -23.58 -57.21
N PHE A 72 -5.89 -24.57 -56.32
CA PHE A 72 -4.95 -25.67 -56.35
C PHE A 72 -5.63 -26.95 -56.90
N VAL A 73 -4.82 -27.81 -57.52
CA VAL A 73 -5.26 -28.91 -58.40
C VAL A 73 -4.29 -30.09 -58.29
N ALA A 74 -4.67 -31.17 -57.61
CA ALA A 74 -3.95 -32.44 -57.66
C ALA A 74 -4.11 -33.16 -59.03
N ASN A 75 -3.03 -33.78 -59.51
CA ASN A 75 -2.91 -34.44 -60.82
C ASN A 75 -2.42 -35.87 -60.58
N SER A 76 -3.33 -36.86 -60.47
CA SER A 76 -3.01 -38.20 -59.95
C SER A 76 -1.99 -38.94 -60.82
N ASN A 77 -2.27 -39.07 -62.13
CA ASN A 77 -1.35 -39.63 -63.13
C ASN A 77 -0.06 -38.80 -63.34
N GLY A 78 -0.04 -37.56 -62.84
CA GLY A 78 1.13 -36.67 -62.89
C GLY A 78 1.99 -36.70 -61.63
N ASN A 79 1.50 -37.25 -60.51
CA ASN A 79 2.13 -37.22 -59.18
C ASN A 79 2.54 -35.78 -58.75
N THR A 80 1.71 -34.78 -59.08
CA THR A 80 1.96 -33.34 -58.80
C THR A 80 0.70 -32.54 -58.45
N VAL A 81 0.90 -31.42 -57.76
CA VAL A 81 -0.09 -30.35 -57.51
C VAL A 81 0.22 -29.15 -58.41
N SER A 82 -0.82 -28.47 -58.92
CA SER A 82 -0.71 -27.24 -59.72
C SER A 82 -1.58 -26.10 -59.16
N GLU A 83 -1.00 -24.91 -59.09
CA GLU A 83 -1.65 -23.64 -58.70
C GLU A 83 -2.24 -22.92 -59.92
N VAL A 84 -3.38 -22.25 -59.73
CA VAL A 84 -4.03 -21.37 -60.71
C VAL A 84 -4.51 -20.08 -60.04
N THR A 85 -3.86 -18.96 -60.37
CA THR A 85 -4.26 -17.63 -59.87
C THR A 85 -5.66 -17.20 -60.37
N PRO A 86 -6.35 -16.26 -59.69
CA PRO A 86 -7.63 -15.66 -60.13
C PRO A 86 -7.68 -15.11 -61.57
N ALA A 87 -6.52 -14.91 -62.20
CA ALA A 87 -6.42 -14.47 -63.60
C ALA A 87 -6.33 -15.63 -64.62
N GLY A 88 -6.45 -16.89 -64.18
CA GLY A 88 -6.36 -18.08 -65.02
C GLY A 88 -4.92 -18.47 -65.43
N VAL A 89 -3.91 -17.98 -64.70
CA VAL A 89 -2.49 -18.33 -64.96
C VAL A 89 -2.10 -19.53 -64.09
N VAL A 90 -1.59 -20.58 -64.74
CA VAL A 90 -1.27 -21.91 -64.16
C VAL A 90 0.23 -22.10 -63.95
N SER A 91 0.62 -22.70 -62.83
CA SER A 91 1.99 -23.19 -62.54
C SER A 91 1.96 -24.48 -61.71
N THR A 92 2.97 -25.34 -61.83
CA THR A 92 3.14 -26.47 -60.89
C THR A 92 3.53 -25.93 -59.52
N PHE A 93 2.81 -26.34 -58.47
CA PHE A 93 3.09 -25.94 -57.10
C PHE A 93 4.11 -26.89 -56.45
N ALA A 94 3.86 -28.20 -56.48
CA ALA A 94 4.76 -29.21 -55.93
C ALA A 94 4.68 -30.58 -56.64
N PRO A 95 5.81 -31.31 -56.75
CA PRO A 95 5.86 -32.71 -57.17
C PRO A 95 6.36 -33.66 -56.07
N GLY A 96 5.91 -34.93 -56.07
CA GLY A 96 6.58 -35.97 -55.27
C GLY A 96 5.77 -37.20 -54.83
N PHE A 97 4.45 -37.13 -54.97
CA PHE A 97 3.47 -38.06 -54.37
C PHE A 97 3.41 -39.44 -55.05
N ASP A 98 2.64 -40.38 -54.52
CA ASP A 98 2.37 -41.71 -55.11
C ASP A 98 0.86 -42.00 -55.18
N ASP A 99 0.26 -41.64 -56.32
CA ASP A 99 -1.17 -41.62 -56.63
C ASP A 99 -2.02 -40.75 -55.66
N PRO A 100 -1.78 -39.41 -55.68
CA PRO A 100 -2.56 -38.44 -54.94
C PRO A 100 -3.95 -38.24 -55.58
N THR A 101 -4.97 -38.11 -54.73
CA THR A 101 -6.39 -37.94 -55.05
C THR A 101 -6.99 -36.65 -54.44
N GLY A 102 -7.43 -36.64 -53.17
CA GLY A 102 -8.37 -35.63 -52.65
C GLY A 102 -8.05 -34.96 -51.31
N LEU A 103 -8.49 -33.73 -51.11
CA LEU A 103 -7.52 -32.68 -50.81
C LEU A 103 -7.67 -32.01 -49.42
N ALA A 104 -6.67 -31.91 -48.50
CA ALA A 104 -6.77 -31.47 -47.07
C ALA A 104 -6.43 -30.13 -46.31
N PHE A 105 -5.75 -29.07 -46.77
CA PHE A 105 -5.32 -27.84 -46.03
C PHE A 105 -5.76 -27.70 -44.54
N ASP A 106 -4.92 -27.75 -43.48
CA ASP A 106 -5.31 -27.11 -42.20
C ASP A 106 -5.70 -25.62 -42.42
N ALA A 107 -6.57 -25.06 -41.59
CA ALA A 107 -6.99 -23.67 -41.69
C ALA A 107 -5.86 -22.64 -41.65
N ALA A 108 -4.63 -23.02 -41.31
CA ALA A 108 -3.53 -22.09 -41.18
C ALA A 108 -3.20 -21.43 -42.50
N GLY A 109 -3.27 -22.13 -43.62
CA GLY A 109 -2.44 -21.79 -44.76
C GLY A 109 -1.59 -22.98 -45.14
N ASN A 110 -2.18 -24.18 -45.08
CA ASN A 110 -1.56 -25.49 -44.96
C ASN A 110 -2.01 -26.46 -46.08
N LEU A 111 -1.30 -27.51 -46.55
CA LEU A 111 -1.66 -28.27 -47.79
C LEU A 111 -1.37 -29.77 -47.75
N PHE A 112 -2.42 -30.52 -47.44
CA PHE A 112 -2.51 -31.92 -47.04
C PHE A 112 -2.85 -32.84 -48.26
N VAL A 113 -1.93 -33.72 -48.73
CA VAL A 113 -1.79 -34.25 -50.13
C VAL A 113 -1.62 -35.80 -50.35
N ALA A 114 -2.16 -36.65 -49.48
CA ALA A 114 -1.78 -38.05 -49.20
C ALA A 114 -1.63 -39.11 -50.33
N ASN A 115 -1.20 -40.33 -49.93
CA ASN A 115 -0.64 -41.33 -50.84
C ASN A 115 -1.33 -42.71 -50.75
N SER A 116 -2.25 -42.95 -51.68
CA SER A 116 -3.15 -44.12 -51.71
C SER A 116 -2.45 -45.47 -51.85
N ASN A 117 -1.42 -45.54 -52.69
CA ASN A 117 -0.60 -46.74 -52.87
C ASN A 117 0.58 -46.79 -51.87
N GLY A 118 0.83 -45.70 -51.13
CA GLY A 118 1.85 -45.64 -50.09
C GLY A 118 1.43 -46.29 -48.78
N ASN A 119 0.12 -46.35 -48.51
CA ASN A 119 -0.46 -46.50 -47.15
C ASN A 119 0.02 -45.41 -46.18
N THR A 120 0.34 -44.23 -46.72
CA THR A 120 1.00 -43.10 -46.04
C THR A 120 0.54 -41.77 -46.65
N VAL A 121 1.17 -40.69 -46.18
CA VAL A 121 0.65 -39.32 -46.08
C VAL A 121 1.97 -38.41 -46.15
N SER A 122 2.08 -37.20 -46.75
CA SER A 122 3.22 -36.19 -46.96
C SER A 122 2.92 -34.63 -47.33
N GLU A 123 2.75 -33.59 -46.44
CA GLU A 123 2.22 -32.17 -46.75
C GLU A 123 3.19 -31.32 -47.56
N VAL A 124 2.67 -30.30 -48.22
CA VAL A 124 3.34 -29.42 -49.17
C VAL A 124 3.38 -27.96 -48.70
N THR A 125 4.50 -27.38 -48.23
CA THR A 125 4.50 -26.08 -47.48
C THR A 125 3.90 -24.90 -48.28
N PRO A 126 3.67 -23.67 -47.74
CA PRO A 126 3.09 -22.59 -48.55
C PRO A 126 4.04 -22.13 -49.66
N ALA A 127 5.27 -22.65 -49.60
CA ALA A 127 6.34 -22.53 -50.58
C ALA A 127 6.63 -23.84 -51.37
N GLY A 128 5.85 -24.91 -51.21
CA GLY A 128 5.87 -26.12 -52.05
C GLY A 128 6.77 -27.30 -51.58
N VAL A 129 6.86 -27.64 -50.29
CA VAL A 129 7.88 -28.61 -49.74
C VAL A 129 7.24 -29.82 -49.02
N VAL A 130 7.78 -31.04 -49.24
CA VAL A 130 7.14 -32.35 -48.97
C VAL A 130 8.01 -33.36 -48.21
N SER A 131 7.51 -34.02 -47.14
CA SER A 131 8.14 -35.16 -46.43
C SER A 131 7.23 -36.42 -46.27
N THR A 132 6.78 -36.87 -45.07
CA THR A 132 6.03 -38.15 -44.86
C THR A 132 5.26 -38.30 -43.52
N PHE A 133 3.96 -37.99 -43.49
CA PHE A 133 2.94 -38.19 -42.44
C PHE A 133 2.46 -39.65 -42.24
N ALA A 134 1.52 -39.83 -41.30
CA ALA A 134 0.94 -41.04 -40.70
C ALA A 134 0.96 -42.32 -41.51
N ALA A 135 1.44 -43.37 -40.85
CA ALA A 135 1.55 -44.73 -41.37
C ALA A 135 0.93 -45.74 -40.39
N GLY A 136 0.84 -47.00 -40.81
CA GLY A 136 0.20 -48.08 -40.04
C GLY A 136 -1.19 -48.46 -40.57
N PHE A 137 -1.68 -47.73 -41.57
CA PHE A 137 -2.97 -47.95 -42.21
C PHE A 137 -2.92 -48.97 -43.35
N ASP A 138 -4.09 -49.36 -43.85
CA ASP A 138 -4.24 -50.27 -44.99
C ASP A 138 -5.11 -49.62 -46.08
N ALA A 139 -4.51 -48.81 -46.95
CA ALA A 139 -5.12 -47.81 -47.85
C ALA A 139 -5.95 -46.71 -47.11
N PRO A 140 -5.29 -45.62 -46.65
CA PRO A 140 -5.91 -44.52 -45.90
C PRO A 140 -6.57 -43.49 -46.81
N VAL A 141 -7.73 -43.81 -47.38
CA VAL A 141 -8.46 -42.98 -48.37
C VAL A 141 -9.11 -41.71 -47.80
N GLY A 142 -8.40 -40.88 -47.04
CA GLY A 142 -8.91 -39.60 -46.54
C GLY A 142 -8.62 -39.34 -45.05
N LEU A 143 -8.65 -38.10 -44.51
CA LEU A 143 -8.22 -37.84 -43.10
C LEU A 143 -9.10 -36.78 -42.38
N ALA A 144 -9.45 -37.07 -41.11
CA ALA A 144 -10.54 -36.51 -40.28
C ALA A 144 -10.06 -35.74 -39.05
N PHE A 145 -10.98 -35.05 -38.38
CA PHE A 145 -10.72 -34.05 -37.38
C PHE A 145 -12.00 -33.98 -36.45
N ASP A 146 -11.97 -33.52 -35.18
CA ASP A 146 -13.15 -33.12 -34.34
C ASP A 146 -13.01 -31.76 -33.62
N ALA A 147 -13.64 -31.54 -32.45
CA ALA A 147 -13.57 -30.28 -31.69
C ALA A 147 -12.43 -30.25 -30.65
N ALA A 148 -12.12 -31.40 -30.07
CA ALA A 148 -10.80 -31.67 -29.49
C ALA A 148 -9.84 -32.17 -30.60
N GLY A 149 -10.08 -31.68 -31.82
CA GLY A 149 -9.40 -31.89 -33.10
C GLY A 149 -9.31 -33.31 -33.64
N ASN A 150 -9.59 -34.34 -32.84
CA ASN A 150 -9.23 -35.74 -33.08
C ASN A 150 -9.27 -36.18 -34.53
N LEU A 151 -8.17 -36.73 -35.04
CA LEU A 151 -8.17 -37.31 -36.37
C LEU A 151 -8.97 -38.61 -36.36
N PHE A 152 -9.46 -39.06 -37.50
CA PHE A 152 -10.03 -40.38 -37.67
C PHE A 152 -9.58 -40.98 -39.02
N VAL A 153 -8.88 -42.13 -38.98
CA VAL A 153 -8.21 -42.70 -40.17
C VAL A 153 -8.79 -44.05 -40.61
N ALA A 154 -8.80 -44.27 -41.93
CA ALA A 154 -9.10 -45.54 -42.54
C ALA A 154 -8.05 -46.60 -42.46
N ASN A 155 -8.63 -47.79 -42.50
CA ASN A 155 -7.99 -48.96 -43.02
C ASN A 155 -8.93 -49.57 -44.09
N GLU A 156 -8.86 -49.13 -45.37
CA GLU A 156 -9.66 -49.66 -46.51
C GLU A 156 -9.76 -51.19 -46.50
N PHE A 157 -8.72 -51.87 -46.01
CA PHE A 157 -8.67 -53.33 -45.96
C PHE A 157 -8.63 -53.99 -44.56
N ALA A 158 -8.55 -53.24 -43.43
CA ALA A 158 -8.27 -53.84 -42.11
C ALA A 158 -9.45 -54.03 -41.13
N ASN A 159 -10.62 -53.45 -41.38
CA ASN A 159 -11.85 -53.71 -40.60
C ASN A 159 -11.90 -53.19 -39.12
N SER A 160 -11.03 -52.24 -38.73
CA SER A 160 -10.98 -51.49 -37.45
C SER A 160 -10.96 -49.94 -37.59
N VAL A 161 -11.73 -49.17 -36.79
CA VAL A 161 -11.67 -47.68 -36.84
C VAL A 161 -10.59 -47.09 -35.96
N GLY A 162 -9.74 -46.26 -36.56
CA GLY A 162 -8.87 -45.34 -35.85
C GLY A 162 -9.57 -44.05 -35.38
N GLU A 163 -9.68 -43.89 -34.05
CA GLU A 163 -9.67 -42.60 -33.31
C GLU A 163 -8.24 -42.09 -33.30
N VAL A 164 -7.89 -40.84 -33.61
CA VAL A 164 -6.52 -40.34 -33.93
C VAL A 164 -6.07 -39.09 -33.18
N THR A 165 -4.76 -39.02 -32.85
CA THR A 165 -4.20 -38.36 -31.65
C THR A 165 -3.17 -37.31 -32.05
N PRO A 166 -3.00 -36.28 -31.22
CA PRO A 166 -2.37 -35.08 -31.66
C PRO A 166 -0.97 -35.13 -32.21
N ALA A 167 0.03 -35.42 -31.39
CA ALA A 167 1.36 -35.66 -31.92
C ALA A 167 1.59 -37.11 -32.31
N GLY A 168 0.58 -37.98 -32.54
CA GLY A 168 0.83 -39.09 -33.45
C GLY A 168 0.19 -40.48 -33.39
N VAL A 169 -0.02 -41.06 -32.22
CA VAL A 169 -0.12 -42.50 -32.02
C VAL A 169 -1.28 -43.20 -32.83
N VAL A 170 -1.25 -44.50 -33.27
CA VAL A 170 -2.18 -45.37 -34.14
C VAL A 170 -3.18 -46.50 -33.61
N SER A 171 -4.56 -46.44 -33.78
CA SER A 171 -5.73 -47.08 -32.99
C SER A 171 -6.82 -47.99 -33.63
N THR A 172 -7.47 -48.82 -32.78
CA THR A 172 -8.85 -49.31 -32.93
C THR A 172 -9.73 -48.94 -31.73
N PHE A 173 -10.58 -47.91 -31.85
CA PHE A 173 -11.52 -47.52 -30.79
C PHE A 173 -12.60 -48.58 -30.50
N ALA A 174 -13.11 -49.25 -31.54
CA ALA A 174 -14.04 -50.36 -31.38
C ALA A 174 -13.90 -51.41 -32.51
N PRO A 175 -14.26 -52.69 -32.26
CA PRO A 175 -14.21 -53.76 -33.25
C PRO A 175 -15.59 -54.14 -33.79
N GLY A 176 -15.61 -54.96 -34.85
CA GLY A 176 -16.83 -55.53 -35.43
C GLY A 176 -17.38 -54.77 -36.64
N PHE A 177 -16.53 -53.96 -37.24
CA PHE A 177 -16.80 -53.17 -38.42
C PHE A 177 -16.27 -53.87 -39.69
N ASP A 178 -16.36 -53.19 -40.84
CA ASP A 178 -15.97 -53.76 -42.12
C ASP A 178 -15.42 -52.63 -42.99
N ASN A 179 -14.08 -52.54 -43.03
CA ASN A 179 -13.24 -51.40 -43.41
C ASN A 179 -13.75 -50.09 -42.78
N PRO A 180 -13.11 -49.53 -41.73
CA PRO A 180 -13.82 -48.55 -40.93
C PRO A 180 -12.89 -47.48 -40.36
N THR A 181 -13.34 -46.23 -40.40
CA THR A 181 -12.40 -45.20 -40.79
C THR A 181 -12.61 -43.84 -40.11
N GLY A 182 -13.69 -43.65 -39.33
CA GLY A 182 -14.08 -42.34 -38.80
C GLY A 182 -14.79 -42.28 -37.45
N LEU A 183 -14.55 -41.27 -36.59
CA LEU A 183 -15.31 -41.10 -35.34
C LEU A 183 -15.65 -39.64 -34.98
N ALA A 184 -16.41 -39.46 -33.88
CA ALA A 184 -16.61 -38.22 -33.10
C ALA A 184 -17.45 -38.47 -31.83
N VAL A 185 -17.30 -37.60 -30.81
CA VAL A 185 -18.10 -37.62 -29.56
C VAL A 185 -19.41 -36.84 -29.71
N GLY A 186 -20.54 -37.51 -29.47
CA GLY A 186 -21.86 -36.87 -29.42
C GLY A 186 -22.21 -36.29 -28.05
N THR A 187 -23.27 -35.46 -27.98
CA THR A 187 -23.68 -34.67 -26.80
C THR A 187 -24.23 -35.47 -25.60
N ALA A 188 -23.83 -36.74 -25.46
CA ALA A 188 -24.21 -37.68 -24.39
C ALA A 188 -23.06 -38.66 -24.06
N ASP A 189 -21.82 -38.28 -24.37
CA ASP A 189 -20.57 -39.05 -24.18
C ASP A 189 -20.50 -40.38 -24.97
N ASN A 190 -21.38 -40.57 -25.98
CA ASN A 190 -21.30 -41.68 -26.93
C ASN A 190 -20.38 -41.31 -28.10
N LEU A 191 -19.51 -42.24 -28.53
CA LEU A 191 -18.71 -42.06 -29.76
C LEU A 191 -19.41 -42.69 -30.95
N PHE A 192 -19.25 -42.11 -32.13
CA PHE A 192 -19.84 -42.57 -33.38
C PHE A 192 -18.74 -43.07 -34.32
N VAL A 193 -19.04 -44.00 -35.22
CA VAL A 193 -18.03 -44.95 -35.70
C VAL A 193 -18.27 -45.41 -37.15
N ALA A 194 -17.58 -44.81 -38.11
CA ALA A 194 -17.78 -44.87 -39.56
C ALA A 194 -17.15 -46.10 -40.21
N ASN A 195 -17.86 -46.78 -41.11
CA ASN A 195 -17.55 -48.13 -41.59
C ASN A 195 -17.62 -48.23 -43.12
N GLN A 196 -16.58 -47.72 -43.76
CA GLN A 196 -16.25 -47.67 -45.17
C GLN A 196 -16.70 -48.87 -46.08
N THR A 197 -16.36 -50.15 -45.87
CA THR A 197 -16.76 -51.27 -46.79
C THR A 197 -18.19 -51.73 -46.59
N ASN A 198 -18.71 -51.82 -45.36
CA ASN A 198 -20.13 -52.17 -45.16
C ASN A 198 -21.08 -50.97 -45.32
N GLY A 199 -20.55 -49.75 -45.47
CA GLY A 199 -21.34 -48.54 -45.68
C GLY A 199 -22.21 -48.16 -44.47
N THR A 200 -21.72 -48.36 -43.25
CA THR A 200 -22.46 -48.04 -42.00
C THR A 200 -21.77 -47.01 -41.12
N VAL A 201 -22.50 -46.50 -40.13
CA VAL A 201 -21.93 -45.82 -38.96
C VAL A 201 -22.55 -46.46 -37.72
N SER A 202 -21.73 -46.72 -36.72
CA SER A 202 -22.12 -47.32 -35.45
C SER A 202 -22.04 -46.29 -34.32
N GLU A 203 -22.89 -46.41 -33.31
CA GLU A 203 -22.82 -45.65 -32.06
C GLU A 203 -22.30 -46.58 -30.96
N VAL A 204 -21.38 -46.07 -30.16
CA VAL A 204 -20.71 -46.76 -29.07
C VAL A 204 -20.87 -45.92 -27.81
N THR A 205 -21.67 -46.43 -26.89
CA THR A 205 -21.86 -45.79 -25.58
C THR A 205 -20.54 -45.73 -24.79
N PRO A 206 -20.39 -44.81 -23.80
CA PRO A 206 -19.19 -44.73 -22.95
C PRO A 206 -18.97 -45.97 -22.04
N ALA A 207 -19.84 -46.98 -22.15
CA ALA A 207 -19.67 -48.32 -21.59
C ALA A 207 -19.13 -49.35 -22.61
N GLY A 208 -18.67 -48.93 -23.79
CA GLY A 208 -18.14 -49.79 -24.85
C GLY A 208 -19.17 -50.61 -25.61
N VAL A 209 -20.48 -50.30 -25.49
CA VAL A 209 -21.55 -51.06 -26.17
C VAL A 209 -21.79 -50.49 -27.57
N VAL A 210 -21.37 -51.25 -28.58
CA VAL A 210 -21.51 -50.96 -30.02
C VAL A 210 -22.91 -51.31 -30.55
N SER A 211 -23.48 -50.44 -31.38
CA SER A 211 -24.70 -50.69 -32.16
C SER A 211 -24.70 -49.92 -33.48
N THR A 212 -25.34 -50.41 -34.54
CA THR A 212 -25.41 -49.65 -35.82
C THR A 212 -26.36 -48.46 -35.68
N PHE A 213 -25.84 -47.25 -35.82
CA PHE A 213 -26.59 -45.99 -35.75
C PHE A 213 -27.23 -45.63 -37.09
N ALA A 214 -26.47 -45.79 -38.18
CA ALA A 214 -26.88 -45.40 -39.53
C ALA A 214 -26.24 -46.31 -40.60
N SER A 215 -26.77 -46.27 -41.83
CA SER A 215 -26.29 -47.09 -42.95
C SER A 215 -26.71 -46.56 -44.32
N GLY A 216 -26.02 -47.01 -45.38
CA GLY A 216 -26.24 -46.57 -46.76
C GLY A 216 -25.19 -45.59 -47.29
N PHE A 217 -24.11 -45.40 -46.54
CA PHE A 217 -22.97 -44.59 -46.93
C PHE A 217 -22.09 -45.33 -47.95
N ASN A 218 -21.27 -44.58 -48.71
CA ASN A 218 -20.26 -45.18 -49.58
C ASN A 218 -18.89 -44.75 -49.08
N SER A 219 -18.12 -45.66 -48.50
CA SER A 219 -16.82 -45.34 -47.95
C SER A 219 -16.84 -44.37 -46.72
N PRO A 220 -17.79 -44.45 -45.75
CA PRO A 220 -17.92 -43.50 -44.63
C PRO A 220 -16.74 -43.50 -43.65
N PHE A 221 -16.24 -42.31 -43.32
CA PHE A 221 -14.88 -42.13 -42.83
C PHE A 221 -14.65 -41.03 -41.79
N GLY A 222 -15.60 -40.22 -41.37
CA GLY A 222 -15.32 -39.48 -40.12
C GLY A 222 -16.19 -38.30 -39.89
N LEU A 223 -16.15 -37.87 -38.64
CA LEU A 223 -17.36 -37.42 -38.03
C LEU A 223 -17.16 -36.16 -37.21
N ALA A 224 -18.28 -35.47 -37.01
CA ALA A 224 -18.39 -34.36 -36.11
C ALA A 224 -19.84 -34.18 -35.72
N PHE A 225 -20.05 -33.38 -34.69
CA PHE A 225 -21.38 -32.92 -34.30
C PHE A 225 -21.52 -31.43 -34.52
N ASP A 226 -22.60 -31.03 -35.20
CA ASP A 226 -23.04 -29.63 -35.10
C ASP A 226 -23.59 -29.33 -33.70
N ALA A 227 -23.79 -28.04 -33.42
CA ALA A 227 -24.39 -27.59 -32.16
C ALA A 227 -25.87 -28.00 -31.97
N ALA A 228 -26.48 -28.71 -32.93
CA ALA A 228 -27.82 -29.29 -32.83
C ALA A 228 -27.82 -30.81 -32.54
N GLY A 229 -26.64 -31.45 -32.57
CA GLY A 229 -26.46 -32.89 -32.34
C GLY A 229 -26.63 -33.74 -33.60
N ASN A 230 -26.63 -33.16 -34.80
CA ASN A 230 -26.53 -33.94 -36.03
C ASN A 230 -25.09 -34.42 -36.21
N LEU A 231 -24.94 -35.72 -36.49
CA LEU A 231 -23.66 -36.35 -36.79
C LEU A 231 -23.36 -36.18 -38.28
N PHE A 232 -22.29 -35.48 -38.60
CA PHE A 232 -21.77 -35.44 -39.96
C PHE A 232 -20.86 -36.65 -40.16
N VAL A 233 -20.91 -37.23 -41.35
CA VAL A 233 -20.23 -38.48 -41.71
C VAL A 233 -19.66 -38.26 -43.08
N ALA A 234 -18.39 -37.94 -43.16
CA ALA A 234 -17.66 -37.91 -44.41
C ALA A 234 -17.56 -39.31 -45.04
N ASN A 235 -17.26 -39.38 -46.33
CA ASN A 235 -17.41 -40.54 -47.20
C ASN A 235 -16.36 -40.45 -48.30
N ALA A 236 -15.25 -41.16 -48.12
CA ALA A 236 -14.02 -41.06 -48.89
C ALA A 236 -14.17 -41.41 -50.37
N ALA A 237 -14.20 -42.69 -50.75
CA ALA A 237 -14.52 -43.10 -52.12
C ALA A 237 -15.98 -42.80 -52.52
N GLY A 238 -16.74 -42.13 -51.64
CA GLY A 238 -18.01 -41.47 -51.93
C GLY A 238 -17.92 -39.97 -52.25
N ASN A 239 -16.74 -39.34 -52.12
CA ASN A 239 -16.46 -37.91 -52.32
C ASN A 239 -17.54 -36.98 -51.73
N THR A 240 -18.00 -37.28 -50.51
CA THR A 240 -19.18 -36.65 -49.87
C THR A 240 -19.07 -36.55 -48.35
N VAL A 241 -19.76 -35.59 -47.73
CA VAL A 241 -20.18 -35.66 -46.31
C VAL A 241 -21.69 -35.89 -46.27
N SER A 242 -22.13 -36.71 -45.33
CA SER A 242 -23.51 -37.09 -45.08
C SER A 242 -23.91 -36.67 -43.68
N GLU A 243 -24.97 -35.87 -43.58
CA GLU A 243 -25.62 -35.54 -42.31
C GLU A 243 -26.45 -36.73 -41.82
N VAL A 244 -26.38 -36.99 -40.52
CA VAL A 244 -27.18 -38.00 -39.82
C VAL A 244 -27.83 -37.35 -38.61
N THR A 245 -29.13 -37.13 -38.70
CA THR A 245 -29.90 -36.56 -37.58
C THR A 245 -29.86 -37.48 -36.34
N PRO A 246 -30.11 -36.96 -35.11
CA PRO A 246 -30.24 -37.75 -33.87
C PRO A 246 -31.25 -38.92 -33.91
N ALA A 247 -32.05 -39.05 -34.97
CA ALA A 247 -32.98 -40.15 -35.20
C ALA A 247 -32.44 -41.23 -36.16
N GLY A 248 -31.16 -41.17 -36.55
CA GLY A 248 -30.52 -42.10 -37.49
C GLY A 248 -30.91 -41.91 -38.96
N VAL A 249 -31.52 -40.77 -39.32
CA VAL A 249 -31.90 -40.47 -40.71
C VAL A 249 -30.72 -39.82 -41.42
N VAL A 250 -30.26 -40.46 -42.50
CA VAL A 250 -29.10 -40.08 -43.32
C VAL A 250 -29.50 -39.25 -44.55
N SER A 251 -28.74 -38.21 -44.86
CA SER A 251 -28.78 -37.48 -46.13
C SER A 251 -27.39 -36.97 -46.51
N THR A 252 -27.04 -36.95 -47.81
CA THR A 252 -25.81 -36.26 -48.26
C THR A 252 -25.91 -34.77 -47.94
N PHE A 253 -24.98 -34.27 -47.15
CA PHE A 253 -24.83 -32.86 -46.76
C PHE A 253 -23.98 -32.11 -47.78
N ALA A 254 -22.80 -32.65 -48.08
CA ALA A 254 -21.79 -32.02 -48.93
C ALA A 254 -21.22 -33.04 -49.93
N SER A 255 -20.68 -32.57 -51.06
CA SER A 255 -20.25 -33.43 -52.17
C SER A 255 -19.25 -32.72 -53.08
N GLY A 256 -18.29 -33.45 -53.65
CA GLY A 256 -17.22 -32.86 -54.47
C GLY A 256 -16.00 -32.42 -53.68
N LEU A 257 -16.08 -32.53 -52.36
CA LEU A 257 -14.95 -32.94 -51.54
C LEU A 257 -14.30 -34.17 -52.17
N ASP A 258 -13.00 -34.18 -52.31
CA ASP A 258 -12.28 -35.35 -52.82
C ASP A 258 -11.61 -36.01 -51.63
N ASP A 259 -11.78 -37.32 -51.42
CA ASP A 259 -11.21 -38.06 -50.27
C ASP A 259 -11.58 -37.53 -48.86
N PRO A 260 -12.80 -36.99 -48.59
CA PRO A 260 -13.16 -36.29 -47.35
C PRO A 260 -13.33 -37.19 -46.18
N VAL A 261 -12.83 -36.78 -45.00
CA VAL A 261 -13.12 -37.58 -43.81
C VAL A 261 -13.54 -36.93 -42.47
N GLY A 262 -13.37 -35.72 -41.94
CA GLY A 262 -12.63 -34.49 -42.22
C GLY A 262 -12.68 -33.47 -41.04
N LEU A 263 -13.42 -33.71 -39.94
CA LEU A 263 -14.48 -32.75 -39.55
C LEU A 263 -14.31 -31.92 -38.25
N ALA A 264 -13.80 -30.68 -38.31
CA ALA A 264 -14.03 -29.70 -37.23
C ALA A 264 -15.24 -28.79 -37.49
N PHE A 265 -15.73 -28.09 -36.46
CA PHE A 265 -16.73 -27.02 -36.59
C PHE A 265 -16.22 -25.71 -35.98
N ASP A 266 -16.42 -24.58 -36.64
CA ASP A 266 -16.26 -23.26 -35.99
C ASP A 266 -17.47 -22.90 -35.11
N ALA A 267 -17.33 -21.78 -34.39
CA ALA A 267 -18.40 -21.20 -33.57
C ALA A 267 -19.58 -20.60 -34.38
N ALA A 268 -19.52 -20.59 -35.72
CA ALA A 268 -20.61 -20.18 -36.60
C ALA A 268 -21.40 -21.39 -37.16
N GLY A 269 -20.87 -22.61 -37.04
CA GLY A 269 -21.43 -23.85 -37.55
C GLY A 269 -20.93 -24.24 -38.96
N ASN A 270 -19.86 -23.61 -39.46
CA ASN A 270 -19.17 -24.08 -40.66
C ASN A 270 -18.34 -25.31 -40.29
N LEU A 271 -18.46 -26.36 -41.11
CA LEU A 271 -17.80 -27.65 -40.95
C LEU A 271 -16.52 -27.68 -41.78
N PHE A 272 -15.38 -27.60 -41.12
CA PHE A 272 -14.07 -27.69 -41.74
C PHE A 272 -13.78 -29.17 -42.02
N VAL A 273 -14.05 -29.58 -43.26
CA VAL A 273 -13.87 -30.94 -43.78
C VAL A 273 -12.51 -31.05 -44.43
N ALA A 274 -11.57 -31.63 -43.72
CA ALA A 274 -10.40 -32.21 -44.32
C ALA A 274 -10.67 -33.58 -44.98
N ASN A 275 -9.64 -34.09 -45.61
CA ASN A 275 -9.59 -35.00 -46.75
C ASN A 275 -8.09 -35.36 -46.92
N ALA A 276 -7.68 -36.52 -47.44
CA ALA A 276 -6.25 -36.88 -47.41
C ALA A 276 -5.49 -36.62 -48.70
N PHE A 277 -5.72 -37.45 -49.72
CA PHE A 277 -4.86 -37.57 -50.89
C PHE A 277 -4.52 -36.33 -51.78
N GLY A 278 -4.73 -35.01 -51.50
CA GLY A 278 -4.18 -34.02 -52.48
C GLY A 278 -4.08 -32.46 -52.35
N ASP A 279 -4.71 -31.72 -51.42
CA ASP A 279 -4.53 -30.25 -51.23
C ASP A 279 -5.21 -29.65 -49.96
N THR A 280 -6.55 -29.46 -49.86
CA THR A 280 -7.45 -28.43 -49.22
C THR A 280 -8.61 -28.71 -48.14
N VAL A 281 -8.56 -28.30 -46.84
CA VAL A 281 -9.72 -28.31 -45.90
C VAL A 281 -10.78 -27.53 -46.58
N SER A 282 -11.91 -28.19 -46.67
CA SER A 282 -13.07 -27.60 -47.21
C SER A 282 -13.91 -27.01 -46.08
N GLU A 283 -13.96 -25.69 -45.98
CA GLU A 283 -14.98 -25.03 -45.15
C GLU A 283 -16.35 -25.32 -45.77
N VAL A 284 -17.14 -26.16 -45.11
CA VAL A 284 -18.48 -26.57 -45.51
C VAL A 284 -19.51 -25.88 -44.62
N THR A 285 -20.09 -24.79 -45.10
CA THR A 285 -21.08 -23.99 -44.35
C THR A 285 -22.28 -24.83 -43.85
N PRO A 286 -23.07 -24.37 -42.85
CA PRO A 286 -24.27 -25.07 -42.32
C PRO A 286 -25.34 -25.48 -43.36
N ALA A 287 -25.20 -25.08 -44.62
CA ALA A 287 -26.07 -25.45 -45.73
C ALA A 287 -25.47 -26.55 -46.64
N GLY A 288 -24.34 -27.16 -46.26
CA GLY A 288 -23.66 -28.21 -47.03
C GLY A 288 -22.78 -27.69 -48.18
N VAL A 289 -22.55 -26.37 -48.26
CA VAL A 289 -21.79 -25.76 -49.36
C VAL A 289 -20.29 -25.83 -49.08
N VAL A 290 -19.61 -26.66 -49.88
CA VAL A 290 -18.16 -26.88 -49.88
C VAL A 290 -17.43 -25.68 -50.50
N SER A 291 -16.66 -25.00 -49.68
CA SER A 291 -15.60 -24.04 -50.04
C SER A 291 -14.30 -24.50 -49.37
N THR A 292 -13.26 -23.67 -49.26
CA THR A 292 -11.94 -24.10 -48.76
C THR A 292 -11.26 -23.05 -47.89
N PHE A 293 -10.46 -23.52 -46.92
CA PHE A 293 -9.72 -22.67 -45.99
C PHE A 293 -8.39 -22.13 -46.57
N ALA A 294 -7.19 -22.63 -46.21
CA ALA A 294 -5.92 -21.92 -46.54
C ALA A 294 -4.69 -22.84 -46.79
N ALA A 295 -3.70 -22.50 -47.67
CA ALA A 295 -2.74 -23.42 -48.38
C ALA A 295 -1.19 -23.49 -48.07
N GLY A 296 -0.63 -24.67 -47.70
CA GLY A 296 0.81 -25.07 -47.56
C GLY A 296 1.48 -25.82 -46.31
N PHE A 297 1.78 -27.16 -46.17
CA PHE A 297 2.30 -27.88 -44.91
C PHE A 297 3.39 -29.12 -45.20
N ASP A 298 3.80 -30.44 -44.94
CA ASP A 298 3.96 -31.76 -44.07
C ASP A 298 3.03 -32.97 -43.40
N GLU A 299 1.81 -33.28 -43.92
CA GLU A 299 0.51 -34.07 -43.94
C GLU A 299 -0.73 -34.12 -42.92
N PRO A 300 -1.99 -34.62 -43.23
CA PRO A 300 -3.24 -34.27 -42.49
C PRO A 300 -3.50 -34.86 -41.12
N GLY A 301 -3.49 -33.96 -40.13
CA GLY A 301 -3.87 -34.22 -38.75
C GLY A 301 -5.33 -34.03 -38.39
N GLY A 302 -5.57 -33.18 -37.38
CA GLY A 302 -6.76 -33.02 -36.55
C GLY A 302 -6.87 -31.56 -36.05
N LEU A 303 -8.09 -30.99 -36.07
CA LEU A 303 -8.44 -29.56 -36.25
C LEU A 303 -9.05 -29.10 -34.92
N THR A 304 -8.26 -28.74 -33.92
CA THR A 304 -8.85 -28.09 -32.72
C THR A 304 -8.82 -26.57 -32.86
N PHE A 305 -10.00 -25.94 -32.77
CA PHE A 305 -10.09 -24.49 -32.64
C PHE A 305 -9.75 -24.10 -31.19
N ASP A 306 -8.82 -23.17 -31.01
CA ASP A 306 -8.66 -22.50 -29.73
C ASP A 306 -9.83 -21.55 -29.42
N ALA A 307 -9.78 -20.94 -28.24
CA ALA A 307 -10.78 -19.97 -27.80
C ALA A 307 -10.76 -18.61 -28.56
N ALA A 308 -9.78 -18.38 -29.44
CA ALA A 308 -9.68 -17.21 -30.32
C ALA A 308 -10.21 -17.46 -31.74
N GLY A 309 -10.42 -18.72 -32.14
CA GLY A 309 -10.77 -19.14 -33.49
C GLY A 309 -9.56 -19.38 -34.40
N ASN A 310 -8.35 -19.39 -33.83
CA ASN A 310 -7.22 -20.05 -34.46
C ASN A 310 -7.58 -21.55 -34.48
N LEU A 311 -7.60 -22.18 -35.64
CA LEU A 311 -7.43 -23.63 -35.69
C LEU A 311 -5.98 -23.96 -35.30
N PHE A 312 -5.69 -25.23 -35.14
CA PHE A 312 -4.34 -25.75 -35.13
C PHE A 312 -4.41 -27.16 -35.72
N VAL A 313 -3.33 -27.65 -36.33
CA VAL A 313 -3.19 -29.08 -36.68
C VAL A 313 -1.73 -29.57 -36.57
N ALA A 314 -1.55 -30.88 -36.33
CA ALA A 314 -0.28 -31.63 -36.39
C ALA A 314 0.10 -32.23 -37.75
N ASN A 315 1.40 -32.56 -37.86
CA ASN A 315 2.16 -32.72 -39.10
C ASN A 315 3.20 -33.87 -39.06
N ASP A 316 2.77 -35.12 -39.14
CA ASP A 316 3.59 -36.33 -39.05
C ASP A 316 4.85 -36.37 -39.95
N GLY A 317 4.94 -35.61 -41.05
CA GLY A 317 6.10 -35.59 -41.96
C GLY A 317 7.31 -34.74 -41.58
N ASP A 318 7.16 -33.44 -41.32
CA ASP A 318 8.23 -32.63 -40.70
C ASP A 318 8.29 -32.90 -39.18
N ASN A 319 7.30 -33.65 -38.68
CA ASN A 319 7.09 -34.02 -37.30
C ASN A 319 6.81 -32.78 -36.41
N THR A 320 5.84 -31.98 -36.85
CA THR A 320 5.51 -30.66 -36.31
C THR A 320 4.01 -30.49 -36.00
N VAL A 321 3.63 -29.26 -35.66
CA VAL A 321 2.28 -28.72 -35.51
C VAL A 321 2.30 -27.29 -36.03
N SER A 322 1.27 -26.82 -36.75
CA SER A 322 1.03 -25.38 -36.97
C SER A 322 -0.16 -24.82 -36.20
N GLU A 323 -0.02 -23.51 -35.96
CA GLU A 323 -1.08 -22.60 -35.57
C GLU A 323 -1.60 -21.84 -36.79
N VAL A 324 -2.89 -21.56 -36.73
CA VAL A 324 -3.67 -20.78 -37.69
C VAL A 324 -3.95 -19.39 -37.13
N THR A 325 -4.11 -18.39 -38.00
CA THR A 325 -4.97 -17.25 -37.66
C THR A 325 -6.28 -17.31 -38.45
N PRO A 326 -7.43 -16.83 -37.94
CA PRO A 326 -8.74 -16.80 -38.63
C PRO A 326 -8.80 -16.12 -40.03
N ALA A 327 -7.66 -15.63 -40.55
CA ALA A 327 -7.51 -15.11 -41.90
C ALA A 327 -6.83 -16.12 -42.86
N GLY A 328 -6.51 -17.33 -42.40
CA GLY A 328 -5.71 -18.32 -43.13
C GLY A 328 -4.25 -17.91 -43.29
N VAL A 329 -3.57 -17.62 -42.17
CA VAL A 329 -2.10 -17.41 -42.15
C VAL A 329 -1.40 -18.33 -41.14
N VAL A 330 -0.37 -19.07 -41.62
CA VAL A 330 0.38 -20.11 -40.89
C VAL A 330 1.44 -19.53 -39.98
N SER A 331 1.68 -20.23 -38.88
CA SER A 331 3.04 -20.49 -38.42
C SER A 331 3.17 -21.90 -37.83
N THR A 332 4.29 -22.58 -38.09
CA THR A 332 4.68 -23.77 -37.32
C THR A 332 4.76 -23.38 -35.84
N PHE A 333 3.90 -23.98 -35.03
CA PHE A 333 3.65 -23.64 -33.63
C PHE A 333 4.56 -24.44 -32.69
N ALA A 334 4.74 -25.74 -32.99
CA ALA A 334 5.58 -26.65 -32.23
C ALA A 334 6.26 -27.69 -33.13
N THR A 335 7.38 -28.25 -32.66
CA THR A 335 8.24 -29.17 -33.42
C THR A 335 8.87 -30.20 -32.49
N GLY A 336 9.30 -31.34 -33.02
CA GLY A 336 10.07 -32.34 -32.26
C GLY A 336 9.23 -33.51 -31.75
N PHE A 337 8.15 -33.79 -32.46
CA PHE A 337 7.28 -34.93 -32.26
C PHE A 337 7.82 -36.18 -32.98
N SER A 338 7.07 -37.29 -32.96
CA SER A 338 7.41 -38.49 -33.71
C SER A 338 6.16 -39.09 -34.35
N ALA A 339 6.04 -38.84 -35.64
CA ALA A 339 4.88 -39.13 -36.47
C ALA A 339 3.56 -38.49 -35.93
N PRO A 340 3.42 -37.14 -35.87
CA PRO A 340 2.25 -36.41 -35.35
C PRO A 340 0.92 -36.21 -36.11
N THR A 341 -0.19 -36.73 -35.55
CA THR A 341 -1.42 -37.06 -36.30
C THR A 341 -2.72 -36.29 -35.99
N ASP A 342 -2.81 -35.30 -35.09
CA ASP A 342 -4.03 -34.54 -34.78
C ASP A 342 -3.80 -33.26 -33.91
N LEU A 343 -4.77 -32.56 -33.31
CA LEU A 343 -4.57 -31.72 -32.12
C LEU A 343 -5.74 -31.64 -31.12
N ALA A 344 -5.48 -31.69 -29.80
CA ALA A 344 -6.52 -31.63 -28.76
C ALA A 344 -6.21 -30.61 -27.65
N PHE A 345 -7.01 -29.56 -27.51
CA PHE A 345 -6.91 -28.61 -26.39
C PHE A 345 -7.60 -29.12 -25.12
N ASP A 346 -6.95 -28.91 -23.96
CA ASP A 346 -7.61 -28.98 -22.65
C ASP A 346 -8.34 -27.67 -22.30
N ALA A 347 -9.08 -27.69 -21.17
CA ALA A 347 -9.84 -26.54 -20.68
C ALA A 347 -8.97 -25.37 -20.12
N ALA A 348 -7.64 -25.50 -20.11
CA ALA A 348 -6.68 -24.47 -19.74
C ALA A 348 -5.92 -23.90 -20.97
N GLY A 349 -6.11 -24.48 -22.16
CA GLY A 349 -5.42 -24.09 -23.39
C GLY A 349 -4.07 -24.79 -23.60
N ASN A 350 -3.74 -25.82 -22.81
CA ASN A 350 -2.62 -26.69 -23.14
C ASN A 350 -3.02 -27.58 -24.31
N LEU A 351 -2.17 -27.62 -25.32
CA LEU A 351 -2.34 -28.45 -26.48
C LEU A 351 -1.73 -29.82 -26.18
N PHE A 352 -2.54 -30.86 -26.20
CA PHE A 352 -2.03 -32.23 -26.09
C PHE A 352 -1.61 -32.73 -27.46
N VAL A 353 -0.56 -33.55 -27.46
CA VAL A 353 0.31 -33.86 -28.61
C VAL A 353 1.00 -35.23 -28.43
N ALA A 354 0.34 -36.36 -28.72
CA ALA A 354 0.80 -37.78 -28.95
C ALA A 354 2.27 -38.19 -29.41
N ASN A 355 2.48 -39.23 -30.27
CA ASN A 355 3.70 -39.69 -31.04
C ASN A 355 3.64 -41.16 -31.63
N ASN A 356 3.11 -41.48 -32.85
CA ASN A 356 3.10 -42.88 -33.40
C ASN A 356 4.49 -43.46 -33.55
N GLY A 357 5.43 -42.65 -34.03
CA GLY A 357 6.80 -43.05 -34.27
C GLY A 357 7.55 -43.47 -33.01
N ASP A 358 7.06 -43.10 -31.81
CA ASP A 358 7.65 -43.51 -30.52
C ASP A 358 6.68 -44.06 -29.44
N ASN A 359 5.37 -44.12 -29.71
CA ASN A 359 4.30 -44.64 -28.86
C ASN A 359 4.09 -43.84 -27.54
N THR A 360 4.23 -42.51 -27.59
CA THR A 360 4.03 -41.62 -26.43
C THR A 360 2.90 -40.58 -26.61
N VAL A 361 2.68 -39.78 -25.57
CA VAL A 361 1.93 -38.53 -25.65
C VAL A 361 2.74 -37.42 -25.04
N SER A 362 2.84 -36.30 -25.73
CA SER A 362 3.41 -35.01 -25.34
C SER A 362 2.32 -33.97 -25.05
N GLU A 363 2.75 -32.84 -24.50
CA GLU A 363 1.96 -31.66 -24.12
C GLU A 363 2.75 -30.41 -24.52
N VAL A 364 2.08 -29.42 -25.12
CA VAL A 364 2.60 -28.08 -25.39
C VAL A 364 1.76 -27.07 -24.61
N THR A 365 2.40 -26.43 -23.65
CA THR A 365 1.77 -25.37 -22.84
C THR A 365 1.58 -24.06 -23.63
N PRO A 366 0.69 -23.14 -23.21
CA PRO A 366 0.55 -21.78 -23.79
C PRO A 366 1.80 -20.88 -23.79
N ALA A 367 2.94 -21.37 -23.29
CA ALA A 367 4.26 -20.74 -23.39
C ALA A 367 5.14 -21.39 -24.48
N ASN A 368 4.55 -22.23 -25.33
CA ASN A 368 5.19 -23.06 -26.38
C ASN A 368 6.33 -23.93 -25.86
N VAL A 369 6.18 -24.48 -24.64
CA VAL A 369 7.09 -25.49 -24.07
C VAL A 369 6.51 -26.88 -24.29
N THR A 370 7.16 -27.68 -25.13
CA THR A 370 6.85 -29.09 -25.42
C THR A 370 7.48 -30.02 -24.38
N SER A 371 6.76 -31.05 -23.92
CA SER A 371 7.30 -32.14 -23.09
C SER A 371 6.50 -33.44 -23.22
N THR A 372 7.10 -34.61 -22.98
CA THR A 372 6.38 -35.89 -22.98
C THR A 372 5.50 -36.03 -21.72
N PHE A 373 4.19 -36.07 -21.93
CA PHE A 373 3.11 -36.16 -20.95
C PHE A 373 2.82 -37.59 -20.46
N ALA A 374 2.72 -38.57 -21.36
CA ALA A 374 2.43 -39.98 -21.07
C ALA A 374 3.14 -40.92 -22.07
N SER A 375 3.20 -42.23 -21.78
CA SER A 375 3.91 -43.20 -22.63
C SER A 375 3.51 -44.65 -22.36
N GLY A 376 3.83 -45.56 -23.28
CA GLY A 376 3.63 -47.01 -23.11
C GLY A 376 2.28 -47.51 -23.59
N PHE A 377 1.73 -46.84 -24.60
CA PHE A 377 0.53 -47.21 -25.36
C PHE A 377 0.93 -48.16 -26.53
N ASP A 378 0.00 -48.74 -27.33
CA ASP A 378 0.36 -49.59 -28.51
C ASP A 378 -0.26 -49.19 -29.88
N ASP A 379 0.64 -49.01 -30.83
CA ASP A 379 0.50 -48.38 -32.14
C ASP A 379 0.08 -46.87 -32.19
N PRO A 380 -0.46 -46.17 -31.13
CA PRO A 380 -1.86 -45.92 -30.58
C PRO A 380 -2.83 -44.63 -30.86
N VAL A 381 -3.82 -44.65 -31.80
CA VAL A 381 -4.77 -43.64 -32.46
C VAL A 381 -5.01 -42.33 -31.65
N GLY A 382 -6.06 -42.09 -30.79
CA GLY A 382 -6.67 -40.72 -30.60
C GLY A 382 -7.19 -40.13 -29.27
N LEU A 383 -7.27 -38.77 -29.15
CA LEU A 383 -7.37 -37.92 -27.92
C LEU A 383 -8.69 -37.14 -27.64
N ALA A 384 -9.84 -37.80 -27.54
CA ALA A 384 -11.04 -37.11 -27.03
C ALA A 384 -10.84 -36.64 -25.55
N PHE A 385 -11.22 -35.40 -25.23
CA PHE A 385 -11.34 -34.90 -23.84
C PHE A 385 -12.80 -34.99 -23.35
N ASP A 386 -13.05 -35.57 -22.17
CA ASP A 386 -14.38 -35.49 -21.53
C ASP A 386 -14.64 -34.17 -20.78
N ALA A 387 -15.90 -33.90 -20.45
CA ALA A 387 -16.31 -32.70 -19.70
C ALA A 387 -15.81 -32.65 -18.23
N ALA A 388 -15.06 -33.66 -17.77
CA ALA A 388 -14.31 -33.63 -16.52
C ALA A 388 -12.79 -33.48 -16.76
N GLY A 389 -12.38 -33.20 -18.01
CA GLY A 389 -11.02 -32.96 -18.47
C GLY A 389 -10.17 -34.22 -18.62
N ASN A 390 -10.74 -35.42 -18.55
CA ASN A 390 -9.96 -36.63 -18.74
C ASN A 390 -9.65 -36.85 -20.22
N LEU A 391 -8.43 -37.28 -20.48
CA LEU A 391 -7.91 -37.52 -21.81
C LEU A 391 -8.07 -39.01 -22.15
N PHE A 392 -8.77 -39.33 -23.24
CA PHE A 392 -8.86 -40.67 -23.81
C PHE A 392 -7.76 -40.84 -24.86
N ILE A 393 -7.28 -42.06 -25.13
CA ILE A 393 -6.13 -42.35 -26.00
C ILE A 393 -6.35 -43.72 -26.64
N ALA A 394 -6.78 -43.84 -27.90
CA ALA A 394 -7.06 -45.15 -28.51
C ALA A 394 -5.79 -45.95 -28.94
N ASN A 395 -5.84 -47.27 -29.27
CA ASN A 395 -4.68 -48.16 -29.55
C ASN A 395 -4.93 -49.27 -30.65
N ASN A 396 -4.09 -49.52 -31.69
CA ASN A 396 -4.40 -50.32 -32.95
C ASN A 396 -3.58 -51.58 -33.03
N GLY A 397 -2.33 -51.50 -32.58
CA GLY A 397 -1.46 -52.64 -32.44
C GLY A 397 -2.11 -53.65 -31.51
N ASP A 398 -2.74 -53.15 -30.43
CA ASP A 398 -3.47 -53.97 -29.46
C ASP A 398 -5.01 -53.95 -29.60
N ASN A 399 -5.58 -53.00 -30.34
CA ASN A 399 -7.02 -52.77 -30.55
C ASN A 399 -7.82 -52.35 -29.29
N THR A 400 -7.41 -51.30 -28.58
CA THR A 400 -8.03 -50.85 -27.32
C THR A 400 -8.24 -49.32 -27.20
N VAL A 401 -8.75 -48.86 -26.04
CA VAL A 401 -8.82 -47.43 -25.67
C VAL A 401 -8.29 -47.22 -24.25
N GLY A 402 -7.22 -46.45 -24.14
CA GLY A 402 -6.65 -45.92 -22.91
C GLY A 402 -7.37 -44.67 -22.42
N LYS A 403 -7.24 -44.37 -21.12
CA LYS A 403 -7.72 -43.14 -20.50
C LYS A 403 -6.69 -42.65 -19.48
N VAL A 404 -6.05 -41.52 -19.76
CA VAL A 404 -5.31 -40.78 -18.74
C VAL A 404 -6.33 -39.97 -17.95
N SER A 405 -6.67 -40.51 -16.77
CA SER A 405 -7.63 -39.86 -15.88
C SER A 405 -6.93 -38.71 -15.16
N ILE A 406 -7.36 -37.49 -15.41
CA ILE A 406 -6.78 -36.32 -14.78
C ILE A 406 -7.27 -36.19 -13.34
N PHE A 407 -6.47 -35.54 -12.51
CA PHE A 407 -6.90 -35.09 -11.20
C PHE A 407 -6.50 -33.63 -11.03
N SER A 408 -7.45 -32.77 -10.69
CA SER A 408 -7.10 -31.42 -10.25
C SER A 408 -6.26 -31.50 -8.98
N VAL A 409 -5.11 -30.81 -8.98
CA VAL A 409 -4.25 -30.72 -7.80
C VAL A 409 -4.82 -29.62 -6.93
N THR A 410 -5.59 -30.01 -5.90
CA THR A 410 -6.16 -29.05 -4.94
C THR A 410 -5.19 -28.85 -3.80
N VAL A 411 -4.59 -27.66 -3.71
CA VAL A 411 -3.61 -27.29 -2.67
C VAL A 411 -4.31 -26.42 -1.62
N PRO A 412 -4.72 -26.96 -0.46
CA PRO A 412 -5.31 -26.15 0.60
C PRO A 412 -4.28 -25.16 1.15
N PHE A 413 -4.57 -23.85 1.14
CA PHE A 413 -3.69 -22.84 1.72
C PHE A 413 -4.30 -22.16 2.95
N THR A 414 -3.43 -21.76 3.88
CA THR A 414 -3.80 -20.99 5.07
C THR A 414 -3.18 -19.60 5.03
N LEU A 415 -3.93 -18.59 5.47
CA LEU A 415 -3.48 -17.21 5.60
C LEU A 415 -2.94 -16.94 7.02
N GLY A 416 -1.85 -16.19 7.10
CA GLY A 416 -1.21 -15.79 8.35
C GLY A 416 -0.48 -14.44 8.24
N GLY A 417 0.55 -14.26 9.07
CA GLY A 417 1.30 -13.02 9.19
C GLY A 417 0.64 -11.99 10.11
N THR A 418 1.02 -10.73 9.95
CA THR A 418 0.54 -9.60 10.77
C THR A 418 -0.60 -8.79 10.15
N ALA A 419 -0.96 -9.08 8.90
CA ALA A 419 -2.06 -8.46 8.17
C ALA A 419 -3.42 -9.09 8.51
N VAL A 420 -4.44 -8.25 8.72
CA VAL A 420 -5.80 -8.67 9.12
C VAL A 420 -6.77 -8.57 7.94
N GLY A 421 -7.40 -9.69 7.60
CA GLY A 421 -8.45 -9.74 6.58
C GLY A 421 -9.63 -8.81 6.92
N GLY A 422 -10.04 -7.99 5.95
CA GLY A 422 -11.04 -6.93 6.12
C GLY A 422 -10.48 -5.59 6.65
N VAL A 423 -9.18 -5.50 6.96
CA VAL A 423 -8.51 -4.28 7.46
C VAL A 423 -7.26 -3.92 6.65
N ASP A 424 -6.47 -4.90 6.26
CA ASP A 424 -5.26 -4.75 5.44
C ASP A 424 -5.45 -5.26 4.01
N TYR A 425 -6.26 -6.30 3.82
CA TYR A 425 -6.61 -6.88 2.53
C TYR A 425 -8.06 -7.42 2.51
N SER A 426 -8.58 -7.66 1.31
CA SER A 426 -9.88 -8.31 1.06
C SER A 426 -9.77 -9.18 -0.21
N GLY A 427 -10.83 -9.93 -0.54
CA GLY A 427 -10.84 -10.87 -1.68
C GLY A 427 -10.17 -12.21 -1.38
N VAL A 428 -8.98 -12.18 -0.74
CA VAL A 428 -8.27 -13.40 -0.34
C VAL A 428 -9.06 -14.18 0.71
N THR A 429 -9.39 -15.42 0.43
CA THR A 429 -10.03 -16.36 1.38
C THR A 429 -9.29 -17.69 1.38
N SER A 430 -8.93 -18.20 2.57
CA SER A 430 -8.31 -19.52 2.72
C SER A 430 -9.18 -20.64 2.15
N GLY A 431 -8.62 -21.46 1.27
CA GLY A 431 -9.30 -22.59 0.63
C GLY A 431 -8.31 -23.44 -0.17
N PRO A 432 -8.78 -24.42 -0.95
CA PRO A 432 -7.95 -25.04 -1.98
C PRO A 432 -7.69 -24.05 -3.11
N LEU A 433 -6.42 -23.76 -3.38
CA LEU A 433 -5.99 -23.34 -4.71
C LEU A 433 -6.20 -24.56 -5.63
N VAL A 434 -6.96 -24.40 -6.69
CA VAL A 434 -7.29 -25.50 -7.61
C VAL A 434 -6.47 -25.30 -8.87
N PHE A 435 -5.37 -26.04 -8.97
CA PHE A 435 -4.66 -26.15 -10.24
C PHE A 435 -5.52 -26.99 -11.18
N ALA A 436 -5.83 -26.44 -12.34
CA ALA A 436 -6.34 -27.23 -13.45
C ALA A 436 -5.28 -28.25 -13.89
N PHE A 437 -5.68 -29.18 -14.75
CA PHE A 437 -4.73 -30.05 -15.44
C PHE A 437 -3.87 -29.23 -16.43
N GLY A 438 -2.63 -29.67 -16.67
CA GLY A 438 -1.54 -28.93 -17.35
C GLY A 438 -1.08 -27.61 -16.69
N GLN A 439 -1.96 -26.96 -15.92
CA GLN A 439 -1.72 -25.68 -15.27
C GLN A 439 -0.68 -25.79 -14.14
N THR A 440 0.50 -25.24 -14.37
CA THR A 440 1.62 -25.20 -13.41
C THR A 440 1.56 -24.02 -12.44
N THR A 441 0.72 -23.00 -12.70
CA THR A 441 0.63 -21.75 -11.92
C THR A 441 -0.82 -21.34 -11.68
N ALA A 442 -1.13 -20.82 -10.48
CA ALA A 442 -2.47 -20.32 -10.15
C ALA A 442 -2.40 -19.16 -9.14
N ASP A 443 -3.12 -18.06 -9.42
CA ASP A 443 -3.03 -16.82 -8.65
C ASP A 443 -3.92 -16.79 -7.40
N ILE A 444 -3.33 -16.48 -6.24
CA ILE A 444 -4.08 -16.09 -5.04
C ILE A 444 -4.36 -14.59 -5.09
N THR A 445 -5.45 -14.23 -5.76
CA THR A 445 -5.83 -12.83 -5.98
C THR A 445 -6.49 -12.17 -4.76
N GLY A 446 -6.27 -10.86 -4.62
CA GLY A 446 -6.76 -10.07 -3.50
C GLY A 446 -6.79 -8.57 -3.80
N THR A 447 -7.40 -7.80 -2.91
CA THR A 447 -7.45 -6.33 -2.98
C THR A 447 -6.91 -5.75 -1.68
N LEU A 448 -5.78 -5.05 -1.75
CA LEU A 448 -5.21 -4.31 -0.62
C LEU A 448 -6.17 -3.21 -0.17
N ILE A 449 -6.31 -3.03 1.15
CA ILE A 449 -7.18 -2.01 1.74
C ILE A 449 -6.32 -0.81 2.16
N PRO A 450 -6.50 0.38 1.54
CA PRO A 450 -5.79 1.59 1.95
C PRO A 450 -6.07 1.93 3.42
N GLY A 451 -5.01 2.22 4.19
CA GLY A 451 -5.13 2.54 5.60
C GLY A 451 -3.78 2.94 6.21
N THR A 452 -3.80 3.25 7.50
CA THR A 452 -2.65 3.75 8.27
C THR A 452 -1.88 2.61 8.95
N GLY A 453 -0.55 2.62 8.85
CA GLY A 453 0.34 1.69 9.54
C GLY A 453 1.73 1.67 8.92
N GLY A 454 2.68 0.98 9.56
CA GLY A 454 3.90 0.52 8.88
C GLY A 454 3.65 -0.74 8.06
N VAL A 455 4.72 -1.44 7.66
CA VAL A 455 4.64 -2.70 6.89
C VAL A 455 3.79 -3.75 7.63
N LYS A 456 2.99 -4.51 6.86
CA LYS A 456 2.24 -5.67 7.33
C LYS A 456 2.48 -6.87 6.44
N THR A 457 2.70 -8.02 7.04
CA THR A 457 2.94 -9.29 6.35
C THR A 457 1.64 -10.07 6.19
N LEU A 458 1.28 -10.44 4.97
CA LEU A 458 0.29 -11.47 4.68
C LEU A 458 1.04 -12.73 4.25
N SER A 459 1.12 -13.73 5.13
CA SER A 459 1.76 -15.00 4.80
C SER A 459 0.75 -15.98 4.22
N ILE A 460 1.17 -16.75 3.22
CA ILE A 460 0.41 -17.79 2.53
C ILE A 460 1.21 -19.07 2.63
N THR A 461 0.72 -20.03 3.42
CA THR A 461 1.36 -21.34 3.57
C THR A 461 0.55 -22.39 2.82
N LEU A 462 1.22 -23.14 1.93
CA LEU A 462 0.62 -24.26 1.21
C LEU A 462 0.55 -25.51 2.10
N GLY A 463 -0.61 -26.15 2.15
CA GLY A 463 -0.84 -27.43 2.81
C GLY A 463 -0.71 -28.61 1.84
N THR A 464 -0.94 -29.83 2.34
CA THR A 464 -0.76 -31.06 1.56
C THR A 464 -1.71 -31.10 0.36
N PRO A 465 -1.19 -31.21 -0.88
CA PRO A 465 -2.00 -31.26 -2.10
C PRO A 465 -2.75 -32.58 -2.23
N THR A 466 -3.79 -32.60 -3.05
CA THR A 466 -4.36 -33.84 -3.58
C THR A 466 -3.65 -34.23 -4.88
N ASN A 467 -3.43 -35.53 -5.09
CA ASN A 467 -2.93 -36.13 -6.34
C ASN A 467 -1.53 -35.67 -6.82
N ALA A 468 -0.83 -34.85 -6.03
CA ALA A 468 0.58 -34.52 -6.15
C ALA A 468 1.30 -34.79 -4.82
N ALA A 469 2.63 -34.65 -4.81
CA ALA A 469 3.40 -34.51 -3.57
C ALA A 469 3.55 -33.02 -3.22
N LEU A 470 3.55 -32.67 -1.93
CA LEU A 470 4.07 -31.36 -1.51
C LEU A 470 5.59 -31.40 -1.66
N GLY A 471 6.19 -30.33 -2.18
CA GLY A 471 7.63 -30.12 -2.13
C GLY A 471 8.12 -29.79 -0.72
N ILE A 472 9.21 -29.02 -0.62
CA ILE A 472 9.54 -28.37 0.64
C ILE A 472 8.44 -27.34 0.94
N PRO A 473 7.83 -27.30 2.15
CA PRO A 473 6.70 -26.41 2.43
C PRO A 473 7.13 -24.94 2.58
N GLU A 474 7.13 -24.20 1.48
CA GLU A 474 7.39 -22.76 1.46
C GLU A 474 6.20 -21.93 1.97
N THR A 475 6.48 -20.73 2.49
CA THR A 475 5.48 -19.75 2.92
C THR A 475 5.73 -18.41 2.25
N ASN A 476 4.99 -18.14 1.18
CA ASN A 476 5.09 -16.87 0.46
C ASN A 476 4.55 -15.73 1.35
N THR A 477 5.31 -14.66 1.52
CA THR A 477 4.93 -13.54 2.39
C THR A 477 4.85 -12.22 1.63
N LEU A 478 3.62 -11.73 1.45
CA LEU A 478 3.35 -10.43 0.84
C LEU A 478 3.48 -9.30 1.86
N SER A 479 4.47 -8.42 1.67
CA SER A 479 4.61 -7.17 2.44
C SER A 479 3.65 -6.09 1.93
N ILE A 480 2.53 -5.95 2.64
CA ILE A 480 1.55 -4.86 2.48
C ILE A 480 2.16 -3.58 3.09
N VAL A 481 2.75 -2.76 2.22
CA VAL A 481 3.17 -1.39 2.56
C VAL A 481 1.93 -0.50 2.70
N LYS A 482 1.62 -0.08 3.93
CA LYS A 482 0.68 1.02 4.18
C LYS A 482 1.45 2.35 4.21
N SER A 483 0.86 3.36 3.58
CA SER A 483 1.45 4.71 3.59
C SER A 483 1.24 5.34 4.97
N ALA A 484 2.29 5.94 5.52
CA ALA A 484 2.16 6.86 6.64
C ALA A 484 1.17 8.00 6.28
N THR A 485 0.39 8.48 7.25
CA THR A 485 -0.51 9.63 7.02
C THR A 485 -0.05 10.88 7.74
N VAL A 486 -0.02 11.99 7.00
CA VAL A 486 0.27 13.34 7.52
C VAL A 486 -1.02 13.98 8.00
N GLN A 487 -1.03 14.47 9.24
CA GLN A 487 -2.13 15.27 9.79
C GLN A 487 -1.64 16.31 10.78
N PHE A 488 -2.46 17.32 11.08
CA PHE A 488 -2.19 18.18 12.24
C PHE A 488 -2.47 17.42 13.54
N ALA A 489 -1.68 17.67 14.60
CA ALA A 489 -1.98 17.10 15.92
C ALA A 489 -3.31 17.62 16.50
N THR A 490 -3.77 18.79 16.05
CA THR A 490 -5.02 19.44 16.46
C THR A 490 -5.72 20.07 15.24
N GLY A 491 -7.05 20.15 15.26
CA GLY A 491 -7.81 20.86 14.21
C GLY A 491 -7.93 22.37 14.41
N SER A 492 -7.67 22.87 15.62
CA SER A 492 -7.75 24.29 15.94
C SER A 492 -7.05 24.60 17.27
N GLU A 493 -6.38 25.74 17.34
CA GLU A 493 -5.64 26.19 18.52
C GLU A 493 -5.93 27.67 18.80
N SER A 494 -5.50 28.17 19.97
CA SER A 494 -5.62 29.58 20.33
C SER A 494 -4.36 30.03 21.03
N VAL A 495 -3.78 31.15 20.59
CA VAL A 495 -2.52 31.69 21.11
C VAL A 495 -2.66 33.19 21.42
N ASP A 496 -2.05 33.62 22.51
CA ASP A 496 -1.92 35.04 22.83
C ASP A 496 -0.88 35.69 21.90
N ALA A 497 -1.20 36.81 21.26
CA ALA A 497 -0.27 37.53 20.39
C ALA A 497 1.03 37.96 21.11
N ALA A 498 1.02 38.10 22.44
CA ALA A 498 2.21 38.34 23.26
C ALA A 498 3.09 37.11 23.51
N ALA A 499 2.70 35.89 23.09
CA ALA A 499 3.55 34.71 23.17
C ALA A 499 4.81 34.81 22.29
N GLY A 500 4.83 35.74 21.31
CA GLY A 500 5.98 36.04 20.46
C GLY A 500 6.18 35.02 19.33
N THR A 501 6.00 33.72 19.59
CA THR A 501 6.00 32.66 18.58
C THR A 501 4.78 31.77 18.69
N PHE A 502 4.39 31.17 17.57
CA PHE A 502 3.48 30.03 17.52
C PHE A 502 4.20 28.83 16.90
N SER A 503 3.68 27.63 17.19
CA SER A 503 3.99 26.42 16.44
C SER A 503 2.67 25.68 16.19
N ILE A 504 2.47 25.20 14.96
CA ILE A 504 1.37 24.31 14.60
C ILE A 504 1.99 22.94 14.29
N PRO A 505 1.89 21.96 15.21
CA PRO A 505 2.52 20.65 15.05
C PRO A 505 1.79 19.77 14.01
N VAL A 506 2.56 19.25 13.06
CA VAL A 506 2.13 18.27 12.06
C VAL A 506 2.79 16.93 12.40
N THR A 507 2.04 15.84 12.33
CA THR A 507 2.50 14.50 12.71
C THR A 507 2.33 13.51 11.57
N LEU A 508 3.24 12.54 11.51
CA LEU A 508 3.13 11.32 10.74
C LEU A 508 2.58 10.20 11.63
N ALA A 509 1.47 9.59 11.21
CA ALA A 509 0.95 8.37 11.80
C ALA A 509 1.42 7.17 10.96
N GLY A 510 2.32 6.36 11.55
CA GLY A 510 3.12 5.36 10.85
C GLY A 510 4.45 5.93 10.35
N THR A 511 5.47 5.07 10.25
CA THR A 511 6.71 5.38 9.53
C THR A 511 6.50 5.22 8.03
N PRO A 512 7.11 6.08 7.18
CA PRO A 512 7.25 5.76 5.76
C PRO A 512 8.02 4.44 5.63
N ALA A 513 7.54 3.50 4.82
CA ALA A 513 8.22 2.23 4.62
C ALA A 513 9.61 2.46 4.01
N ALA A 514 10.59 1.67 4.46
CA ALA A 514 11.92 1.69 3.89
C ALA A 514 11.86 1.21 2.43
N ILE A 515 12.53 1.94 1.53
CA ILE A 515 12.66 1.59 0.12
C ILE A 515 14.15 1.33 -0.14
N ALA A 516 14.45 0.14 -0.67
CA ALA A 516 15.77 -0.15 -1.23
C ALA A 516 15.92 0.60 -2.57
N THR A 517 16.99 1.38 -2.71
CA THR A 517 17.28 2.15 -3.94
C THR A 517 18.73 1.93 -4.37
N PRO A 518 19.01 1.66 -5.66
CA PRO A 518 20.39 1.48 -6.13
C PRO A 518 21.26 2.70 -5.86
N PHE A 519 22.26 2.51 -5.00
CA PHE A 519 23.26 3.49 -4.62
C PHE A 519 24.52 3.34 -5.49
N ALA A 520 24.91 2.09 -5.76
CA ALA A 520 26.06 1.76 -6.59
C ALA A 520 25.80 0.52 -7.45
N SER A 521 26.45 0.44 -8.61
CA SER A 521 26.26 -0.61 -9.61
C SER A 521 27.53 -0.83 -10.44
N GLY A 522 27.66 -2.01 -11.07
CA GLY A 522 28.88 -2.41 -11.76
C GLY A 522 29.93 -2.99 -10.82
N LEU A 523 29.45 -3.76 -9.84
CA LEU A 523 30.22 -4.71 -9.05
C LEU A 523 30.22 -6.06 -9.78
N ASP A 524 31.04 -7.02 -9.33
CA ASP A 524 31.11 -8.38 -9.89
C ASP A 524 31.00 -9.41 -8.75
N GLY A 525 29.78 -9.93 -8.51
CA GLY A 525 29.51 -10.88 -7.42
C GLY A 525 29.75 -10.30 -6.02
N PRO A 526 28.98 -9.27 -5.57
CA PRO A 526 29.25 -8.62 -4.29
C PRO A 526 28.66 -9.38 -3.09
N GLU A 527 29.52 -9.83 -2.18
CA GLU A 527 29.13 -10.65 -1.01
C GLU A 527 29.02 -9.81 0.29
N ASP A 528 29.93 -8.88 0.57
CA ASP A 528 29.90 -8.08 1.81
C ASP A 528 30.40 -6.64 1.65
N LEU A 529 30.04 -5.76 2.60
CA LEU A 529 30.32 -4.34 2.60
C LEU A 529 30.50 -3.71 3.99
N ALA A 530 31.43 -2.75 4.11
CA ALA A 530 31.66 -1.98 5.33
C ALA A 530 32.16 -0.55 5.02
N PHE A 531 31.85 0.40 5.90
CA PHE A 531 32.31 1.79 5.78
C PHE A 531 33.69 2.02 6.42
N ASP A 532 34.52 2.84 5.79
CA ASP A 532 35.67 3.46 6.45
C ASP A 532 35.27 4.64 7.35
N ALA A 533 36.22 5.15 8.13
CA ALA A 533 36.01 6.30 9.01
C ALA A 533 35.83 7.66 8.27
N ALA A 534 35.85 7.67 6.93
CA ALA A 534 35.55 8.83 6.09
C ALA A 534 34.17 8.74 5.40
N GLY A 535 33.50 7.59 5.46
CA GLY A 535 32.21 7.31 4.83
C GLY A 535 32.31 6.73 3.41
N ASN A 536 33.48 6.29 2.95
CA ASN A 536 33.58 5.47 1.74
C ASN A 536 33.18 4.03 2.09
N LEU A 537 32.39 3.40 1.23
CA LEU A 537 31.95 2.02 1.39
C LEU A 537 32.89 1.09 0.62
N PHE A 538 33.38 0.04 1.27
CA PHE A 538 34.20 -0.99 0.65
C PHE A 538 33.36 -2.24 0.46
N VAL A 539 33.54 -2.94 -0.67
CA VAL A 539 32.69 -4.08 -1.07
C VAL A 539 33.56 -5.20 -1.63
N THR A 540 33.40 -6.45 -1.16
CA THR A 540 34.03 -7.62 -1.79
C THR A 540 33.39 -7.92 -3.15
N ASN A 541 34.17 -8.49 -4.07
CA ASN A 541 33.71 -8.86 -5.42
C ASN A 541 34.26 -10.26 -5.73
N TYR A 542 33.42 -11.27 -5.49
CA TYR A 542 33.77 -12.69 -5.49
C TYR A 542 34.17 -13.18 -6.88
N ASP A 543 33.34 -12.94 -7.90
CA ASP A 543 33.51 -13.47 -9.28
C ASP A 543 34.84 -13.07 -9.95
N ASN A 544 35.41 -11.92 -9.55
CA ASN A 544 36.62 -11.34 -10.14
C ASN A 544 37.75 -11.07 -9.10
N PHE A 545 37.61 -11.56 -7.87
CA PHE A 545 38.64 -11.56 -6.81
C PHE A 545 39.26 -10.18 -6.46
N TYR A 546 38.40 -9.17 -6.27
CA TYR A 546 38.83 -7.80 -5.90
C TYR A 546 37.96 -7.16 -4.82
N VAL A 547 38.40 -6.02 -4.29
CA VAL A 547 37.61 -5.14 -3.42
C VAL A 547 37.38 -3.82 -4.15
N SER A 548 36.13 -3.37 -4.15
CA SER A 548 35.71 -2.05 -4.63
C SER A 548 35.74 -1.02 -3.50
N GLU A 549 36.15 0.21 -3.80
CA GLU A 549 35.84 1.42 -3.04
C GLU A 549 34.71 2.17 -3.74
N VAL A 550 33.66 2.49 -2.99
CA VAL A 550 32.48 3.22 -3.42
C VAL A 550 32.37 4.50 -2.61
N THR A 551 32.53 5.63 -3.29
CA THR A 551 32.46 6.95 -2.66
C THR A 551 31.04 7.27 -2.14
N PRO A 552 30.87 8.23 -1.21
CA PRO A 552 29.56 8.76 -0.78
C PRO A 552 28.63 9.30 -1.89
N ALA A 553 29.09 9.33 -3.15
CA ALA A 553 28.32 9.72 -4.33
C ALA A 553 27.95 8.54 -5.25
N GLY A 554 28.10 7.29 -4.77
CA GLY A 554 27.79 6.07 -5.53
C GLY A 554 28.82 5.70 -6.62
N VAL A 555 29.93 6.44 -6.72
CA VAL A 555 30.97 6.16 -7.72
C VAL A 555 31.85 5.00 -7.25
N VAL A 556 31.78 3.89 -7.97
CA VAL A 556 32.56 2.65 -7.76
C VAL A 556 33.95 2.75 -8.41
N SER A 557 34.97 2.19 -7.77
CA SER A 557 36.31 2.00 -8.31
C SER A 557 37.04 0.82 -7.65
N THR A 558 38.00 0.19 -8.32
CA THR A 558 38.80 -0.89 -7.73
C THR A 558 39.78 -0.34 -6.68
N PHE A 559 39.67 -0.80 -5.44
CA PHE A 559 40.60 -0.45 -4.34
C PHE A 559 41.84 -1.36 -4.31
N ALA A 560 41.59 -2.67 -4.30
CA ALA A 560 42.62 -3.70 -4.13
C ALA A 560 42.26 -4.97 -4.92
N THR A 561 43.27 -5.76 -5.30
CA THR A 561 43.14 -6.96 -6.14
C THR A 561 44.10 -8.05 -5.69
N GLY A 562 43.74 -9.31 -5.90
CA GLY A 562 44.61 -10.46 -5.57
C GLY A 562 44.16 -11.23 -4.32
N PHE A 563 42.85 -11.25 -4.10
CA PHE A 563 42.16 -12.13 -3.17
C PHE A 563 41.88 -13.48 -3.84
N ASP A 564 41.18 -14.39 -3.15
CA ASP A 564 40.86 -15.73 -3.66
C ASP A 564 39.50 -16.14 -3.05
N GLY A 565 38.41 -15.87 -3.77
CA GLY A 565 37.05 -15.87 -3.22
C GLY A 565 36.89 -14.90 -2.03
N PRO A 566 36.97 -13.58 -2.22
CA PRO A 566 36.72 -12.62 -1.15
C PRO A 566 35.23 -12.64 -0.75
N VAL A 567 34.93 -13.00 0.51
CA VAL A 567 33.54 -13.05 1.06
C VAL A 567 33.32 -11.90 2.04
N GLY A 568 33.53 -12.09 3.35
CA GLY A 568 33.35 -11.05 4.38
C GLY A 568 34.53 -10.07 4.50
N LEU A 569 34.26 -8.84 4.97
CA LEU A 569 35.29 -7.84 5.24
C LEU A 569 35.05 -6.98 6.51
N ALA A 570 36.13 -6.50 7.14
CA ALA A 570 36.05 -5.69 8.36
C ALA A 570 37.20 -4.69 8.51
N PHE A 571 36.93 -3.51 9.08
CA PHE A 571 37.96 -2.51 9.39
C PHE A 571 38.47 -2.61 10.84
N ASP A 572 39.79 -2.50 11.02
CA ASP A 572 40.36 -2.29 12.35
C ASP A 572 40.28 -0.81 12.79
N ALA A 573 40.57 -0.55 14.07
CA ALA A 573 40.57 0.80 14.64
C ALA A 573 41.71 1.73 14.13
N ALA A 574 42.58 1.25 13.23
CA ALA A 574 43.60 2.04 12.53
C ALA A 574 43.22 2.34 11.06
N GLY A 575 42.16 1.72 10.53
CA GLY A 575 41.69 1.85 9.15
C GLY A 575 42.27 0.82 8.17
N ASN A 576 42.92 -0.25 8.64
CA ASN A 576 43.27 -1.37 7.77
C ASN A 576 42.03 -2.23 7.53
N LEU A 577 41.80 -2.64 6.29
CA LEU A 577 40.71 -3.53 5.89
C LEU A 577 41.19 -4.98 5.97
N PHE A 578 40.39 -5.85 6.57
CA PHE A 578 40.60 -7.29 6.62
C PHE A 578 39.55 -7.96 5.72
N VAL A 579 39.94 -8.98 4.97
CA VAL A 579 39.10 -9.65 3.98
C VAL A 579 39.28 -11.16 4.11
N ALA A 580 38.19 -11.90 4.26
CA ALA A 580 38.18 -13.36 4.27
C ALA A 580 38.27 -13.92 2.84
N ASN A 581 38.96 -15.04 2.66
CA ASN A 581 39.24 -15.65 1.36
C ASN A 581 38.85 -17.14 1.43
N SER A 582 37.61 -17.46 1.06
CA SER A 582 37.03 -18.80 1.20
C SER A 582 37.80 -19.85 0.40
N VAL A 583 38.23 -19.51 -0.81
CA VAL A 583 38.89 -20.44 -1.75
C VAL A 583 40.30 -20.87 -1.29
N ASN A 584 40.92 -20.17 -0.33
CA ASN A 584 42.26 -20.53 0.17
C ASN A 584 42.48 -20.52 1.70
N ASP A 585 41.41 -20.47 2.50
CA ASP A 585 41.45 -20.57 3.97
C ASP A 585 42.32 -19.51 4.65
N THR A 586 42.32 -18.26 4.13
CA THR A 586 43.10 -17.14 4.70
C THR A 586 42.30 -15.87 4.94
N VAL A 587 42.78 -15.06 5.89
CA VAL A 587 42.40 -13.65 6.03
C VAL A 587 43.55 -12.79 5.54
N SER A 588 43.24 -11.83 4.67
CA SER A 588 44.15 -10.84 4.13
C SER A 588 43.96 -9.49 4.81
N GLU A 589 45.05 -8.82 5.17
CA GLU A 589 45.11 -7.43 5.61
C GLU A 589 45.41 -6.52 4.40
N VAL A 590 44.71 -5.40 4.31
CA VAL A 590 44.88 -4.37 3.28
C VAL A 590 45.04 -3.01 3.96
N THR A 591 46.23 -2.42 3.80
CA THR A 591 46.50 -1.08 4.34
C THR A 591 45.67 0.00 3.61
N PRO A 592 45.44 1.19 4.21
CA PRO A 592 44.83 2.35 3.55
C PRO A 592 45.49 2.84 2.24
N ALA A 593 46.59 2.22 1.81
CA ALA A 593 47.28 2.48 0.54
C ALA A 593 47.02 1.38 -0.53
N GLY A 594 46.06 0.47 -0.30
CA GLY A 594 45.72 -0.63 -1.21
C GLY A 594 46.76 -1.77 -1.24
N VAL A 595 47.70 -1.81 -0.28
CA VAL A 595 48.70 -2.88 -0.20
C VAL A 595 48.14 -4.06 0.58
N VAL A 596 47.96 -5.19 -0.11
CA VAL A 596 47.43 -6.47 0.42
C VAL A 596 48.56 -7.36 0.94
N SER A 597 48.33 -8.06 2.05
CA SER A 597 49.17 -9.13 2.59
C SER A 597 48.39 -10.12 3.45
N THR A 598 48.74 -11.41 3.43
CA THR A 598 48.11 -12.42 4.30
C THR A 598 48.37 -12.12 5.79
N PHE A 599 47.30 -12.01 6.59
CA PHE A 599 47.34 -11.78 8.03
C PHE A 599 47.35 -13.09 8.82
N ALA A 600 46.43 -14.00 8.48
CA ALA A 600 46.24 -15.27 9.16
C ALA A 600 45.81 -16.38 8.17
N THR A 601 46.03 -17.64 8.56
CA THR A 601 45.84 -18.83 7.71
C THR A 601 45.40 -20.03 8.54
N GLY A 602 44.64 -20.95 7.94
CA GLY A 602 44.21 -22.18 8.62
C GLY A 602 42.83 -22.04 9.25
N PHE A 603 41.95 -21.34 8.53
CA PHE A 603 40.50 -21.36 8.70
C PHE A 603 39.92 -22.60 7.99
N ASP A 604 38.60 -22.70 7.90
CA ASP A 604 37.89 -23.80 7.22
C ASP A 604 36.63 -23.18 6.60
N ASP A 605 36.74 -22.74 5.33
CA ASP A 605 35.76 -21.89 4.63
C ASP A 605 35.43 -20.57 5.39
N PRO A 606 36.36 -19.58 5.42
CA PRO A 606 36.15 -18.32 6.13
C PRO A 606 35.21 -17.35 5.39
N GLU A 607 34.10 -16.99 6.05
CA GLU A 607 33.12 -15.99 5.59
C GLU A 607 33.22 -14.66 6.36
N GLY A 608 32.26 -14.36 7.26
CA GLY A 608 32.11 -13.09 7.96
C GLY A 608 33.18 -12.73 8.99
N LEU A 609 33.35 -11.44 9.22
CA LEU A 609 34.47 -10.84 9.97
C LEU A 609 34.01 -9.74 10.95
N ALA A 610 34.38 -9.85 12.23
CA ALA A 610 34.04 -8.83 13.24
C ALA A 610 35.18 -8.54 14.22
N PHE A 611 35.47 -7.28 14.51
CA PHE A 611 36.45 -6.88 15.52
C PHE A 611 35.82 -6.62 16.90
N ASP A 612 36.45 -7.12 17.97
CA ASP A 612 36.09 -6.71 19.33
C ASP A 612 36.70 -5.35 19.73
N ALA A 613 36.26 -4.81 20.87
CA ALA A 613 36.76 -3.55 21.42
C ALA A 613 38.22 -3.59 21.95
N ALA A 614 38.89 -4.75 21.87
CA ALA A 614 40.32 -4.92 22.18
C ALA A 614 41.19 -5.05 20.91
N GLY A 615 40.57 -5.20 19.72
CA GLY A 615 41.23 -5.38 18.43
C GLY A 615 41.48 -6.83 18.05
N ASN A 616 40.88 -7.81 18.72
CA ASN A 616 40.88 -9.20 18.23
C ASN A 616 39.86 -9.33 17.09
N LEU A 617 40.25 -10.00 16.01
CA LEU A 617 39.38 -10.31 14.88
C LEU A 617 38.68 -11.65 15.14
N PHE A 618 37.37 -11.69 14.96
CA PHE A 618 36.56 -12.89 14.97
C PHE A 618 36.19 -13.25 13.54
N VAL A 619 36.26 -14.54 13.21
CA VAL A 619 36.14 -15.08 11.85
C VAL A 619 35.11 -16.21 11.89
N ALA A 620 34.09 -16.12 11.04
CA ALA A 620 33.18 -17.23 10.77
C ALA A 620 33.90 -18.32 9.95
N ASN A 621 33.57 -19.58 10.20
CA ASN A 621 34.10 -20.77 9.52
C ASN A 621 32.96 -21.80 9.56
N ASP A 622 32.69 -22.55 8.49
CA ASP A 622 31.70 -23.65 8.36
C ASP A 622 30.91 -24.02 9.65
N ASN A 623 31.58 -24.57 10.67
CA ASN A 623 30.94 -24.96 11.94
C ASN A 623 31.50 -24.29 13.23
N THR A 624 32.40 -23.30 13.14
CA THR A 624 33.06 -22.68 14.32
C THR A 624 33.39 -21.18 14.16
N VAL A 625 33.43 -20.45 15.28
CA VAL A 625 33.98 -19.09 15.32
C VAL A 625 35.43 -19.14 15.82
N SER A 626 36.33 -18.54 15.07
CA SER A 626 37.76 -18.38 15.42
C SER A 626 38.05 -16.97 15.91
N GLU A 627 38.83 -16.83 16.98
CA GLU A 627 39.42 -15.59 17.48
C GLU A 627 40.87 -15.49 16.98
N VAL A 628 41.25 -14.32 16.45
CA VAL A 628 42.58 -14.00 15.96
C VAL A 628 43.08 -12.73 16.65
N THR A 629 44.11 -12.89 17.48
CA THR A 629 44.72 -11.75 18.18
C THR A 629 45.40 -10.77 17.20
N PRO A 630 45.64 -9.50 17.58
CA PRO A 630 46.44 -8.52 16.81
C PRO A 630 47.86 -8.96 16.39
N ALA A 631 48.32 -10.14 16.80
CA ALA A 631 49.60 -10.73 16.44
C ALA A 631 49.47 -11.88 15.42
N GLY A 632 48.28 -12.08 14.82
CA GLY A 632 48.01 -13.16 13.86
C GLY A 632 47.89 -14.56 14.49
N VAL A 633 47.74 -14.66 15.81
CA VAL A 633 47.57 -15.95 16.50
C VAL A 633 46.09 -16.33 16.53
N VAL A 634 45.74 -17.41 15.83
CA VAL A 634 44.38 -17.97 15.70
C VAL A 634 44.08 -18.99 16.81
N SER A 635 42.86 -19.00 17.32
CA SER A 635 42.31 -20.02 18.23
C SER A 635 40.78 -20.11 18.14
N THR A 636 40.20 -21.30 18.28
CA THR A 636 38.72 -21.46 18.30
C THR A 636 38.10 -20.79 19.54
N PHE A 637 37.14 -19.89 19.32
CA PHE A 637 36.40 -19.18 20.37
C PHE A 637 35.11 -19.91 20.75
N ALA A 638 34.32 -20.31 19.75
CA ALA A 638 33.02 -20.96 19.95
C ALA A 638 32.75 -22.04 18.89
N THR A 639 31.90 -23.00 19.23
CA THR A 639 31.62 -24.21 18.45
C THR A 639 30.18 -24.68 18.66
N GLY A 640 29.62 -25.40 17.68
CA GLY A 640 28.28 -26.00 17.79
C GLY A 640 27.20 -25.23 17.01
N PHE A 641 27.64 -24.48 16.00
CA PHE A 641 26.81 -23.85 14.99
C PHE A 641 26.54 -24.84 13.84
N ALA A 642 25.93 -24.36 12.75
CA ALA A 642 25.79 -25.10 11.51
C ALA A 642 25.68 -24.13 10.32
N ASP A 643 26.76 -24.04 9.53
CA ASP A 643 26.93 -23.16 8.37
C ASP A 643 26.94 -21.67 8.78
N LEU A 644 28.11 -21.03 8.73
CA LEU A 644 28.36 -19.71 9.34
C LEU A 644 28.70 -18.64 8.31
N SER A 645 27.70 -17.81 8.03
CA SER A 645 27.80 -16.60 7.20
C SER A 645 28.43 -15.43 7.97
N GLU A 646 27.64 -14.59 8.66
CA GLU A 646 28.13 -13.31 9.22
C GLU A 646 28.19 -13.20 10.76
N LEU A 647 29.03 -12.27 11.23
CA LEU A 647 29.34 -11.94 12.61
C LEU A 647 29.10 -10.45 12.92
N ALA A 648 28.44 -10.14 14.05
CA ALA A 648 28.28 -8.75 14.51
C ALA A 648 28.38 -8.62 16.04
N PHE A 649 29.11 -7.64 16.56
CA PHE A 649 29.16 -7.35 18.00
C PHE A 649 28.08 -6.34 18.43
N ASP A 650 27.44 -6.58 19.57
CA ASP A 650 26.63 -5.56 20.24
C ASP A 650 27.48 -4.58 21.06
N ALA A 651 26.85 -3.50 21.54
CA ALA A 651 27.50 -2.50 22.38
C ALA A 651 27.88 -2.98 23.80
N ALA A 652 27.56 -4.23 24.17
CA ALA A 652 27.97 -4.88 25.42
C ALA A 652 29.14 -5.87 25.22
N GLY A 653 29.49 -6.19 23.96
CA GLY A 653 30.54 -7.14 23.59
C GLY A 653 30.07 -8.58 23.39
N ASN A 654 28.75 -8.84 23.31
CA ASN A 654 28.25 -10.13 22.87
C ASN A 654 28.36 -10.23 21.34
N LEU A 655 28.80 -11.39 20.84
CA LEU A 655 28.94 -11.67 19.42
C LEU A 655 27.66 -12.36 18.91
N PHE A 656 27.06 -11.80 17.88
CA PHE A 656 25.91 -12.35 17.18
C PHE A 656 26.40 -13.04 15.91
N VAL A 657 25.82 -14.19 15.62
CA VAL A 657 26.30 -15.16 14.63
C VAL A 657 25.11 -15.62 13.81
N ALA A 658 25.15 -15.45 12.49
CA ALA A 658 24.15 -16.01 11.59
C ALA A 658 24.43 -17.51 11.37
N ASN A 659 23.38 -18.34 11.34
CA ASN A 659 23.51 -19.80 11.26
C ASN A 659 22.63 -20.28 10.10
N ASN A 660 23.25 -20.44 8.95
CA ASN A 660 22.62 -20.42 7.64
C ASN A 660 21.65 -21.60 7.46
N PHE A 661 22.13 -22.85 7.47
CA PHE A 661 21.25 -24.04 7.41
C PHE A 661 20.28 -24.20 8.58
N SER A 662 20.49 -23.52 9.72
CA SER A 662 19.59 -23.62 10.86
C SER A 662 18.48 -22.56 10.89
N ASN A 663 18.55 -21.53 10.02
CA ASN A 663 17.61 -20.41 10.00
C ASN A 663 17.47 -19.67 11.35
N THR A 664 18.60 -19.48 12.05
CA THR A 664 18.67 -18.81 13.35
C THR A 664 19.84 -17.83 13.48
N VAL A 665 19.70 -16.85 14.38
CA VAL A 665 20.83 -16.06 14.91
C VAL A 665 21.12 -16.54 16.33
N SER A 666 22.40 -16.76 16.60
CA SER A 666 22.92 -17.13 17.92
C SER A 666 23.66 -15.96 18.57
N GLU A 667 23.42 -15.74 19.86
CA GLU A 667 24.20 -14.86 20.73
C GLU A 667 25.32 -15.69 21.40
N VAL A 668 26.54 -15.14 21.41
CA VAL A 668 27.72 -15.71 22.05
C VAL A 668 28.29 -14.66 23.00
N THR A 669 28.18 -14.94 24.29
CA THR A 669 28.72 -14.05 25.32
C THR A 669 30.27 -13.95 25.26
N PRO A 670 30.90 -12.90 25.82
CA PRO A 670 32.36 -12.79 25.97
C PRO A 670 33.08 -13.96 26.67
N ALA A 671 32.35 -14.95 27.19
CA ALA A 671 32.88 -16.17 27.80
C ALA A 671 32.78 -17.40 26.89
N GLY A 672 32.43 -17.24 25.60
CA GLY A 672 32.25 -18.32 24.63
C GLY A 672 30.97 -19.16 24.85
N VAL A 673 30.02 -18.68 25.67
CA VAL A 673 28.74 -19.37 25.89
C VAL A 673 27.75 -18.96 24.81
N VAL A 674 27.34 -19.94 24.00
CA VAL A 674 26.40 -19.81 22.87
C VAL A 674 24.96 -20.06 23.32
N SER A 675 24.02 -19.27 22.80
CA SER A 675 22.57 -19.50 22.89
C SER A 675 21.83 -18.90 21.70
N THR A 676 20.76 -19.55 21.22
CA THR A 676 19.90 -18.99 20.17
C THR A 676 19.23 -17.70 20.64
N PHE A 677 19.45 -16.60 19.91
CA PHE A 677 18.85 -15.29 20.17
C PHE A 677 17.51 -15.13 19.46
N ALA A 678 17.48 -15.48 18.17
CA ALA A 678 16.33 -15.30 17.30
C ALA A 678 16.19 -16.44 16.28
N THR A 679 14.97 -16.67 15.79
CA THR A 679 14.59 -17.78 14.91
C THR A 679 13.55 -17.34 13.90
N GLY A 680 13.54 -17.95 12.72
CA GLY A 680 12.54 -17.65 11.68
C GLY A 680 13.07 -16.70 10.60
N PHE A 681 14.36 -16.81 10.31
CA PHE A 681 14.99 -16.29 9.10
C PHE A 681 14.88 -17.33 7.98
N ASN A 682 15.32 -17.00 6.77
CA ASN A 682 15.46 -17.95 5.68
C ASN A 682 16.77 -17.68 4.93
N GLU A 683 17.75 -18.57 5.09
CA GLU A 683 19.14 -18.38 4.68
C GLU A 683 19.72 -17.04 5.20
N PRO A 684 19.88 -16.88 6.54
CA PRO A 684 20.39 -15.66 7.13
C PRO A 684 21.86 -15.42 6.75
N ASN A 685 22.12 -14.39 5.96
CA ASN A 685 23.46 -14.10 5.44
C ASN A 685 24.18 -13.03 6.28
N GLY A 686 24.00 -11.73 5.96
CA GLY A 686 24.64 -10.60 6.65
C GLY A 686 24.01 -10.20 7.98
N LEU A 687 24.80 -9.54 8.85
CA LEU A 687 24.40 -9.01 10.16
C LEU A 687 24.98 -7.61 10.43
N ALA A 688 24.16 -6.67 10.94
CA ALA A 688 24.65 -5.43 11.55
C ALA A 688 23.66 -4.82 12.58
N PHE A 689 24.16 -4.01 13.51
CA PHE A 689 23.34 -3.28 14.48
C PHE A 689 23.10 -1.82 14.07
N ASP A 690 21.90 -1.31 14.35
CA ASP A 690 21.60 0.13 14.29
C ASP A 690 22.11 0.89 15.53
N ALA A 691 22.04 2.22 15.50
CA ALA A 691 22.43 3.07 16.62
C ALA A 691 21.52 2.94 17.88
N ALA A 692 20.41 2.21 17.80
CA ALA A 692 19.51 1.91 18.92
C ALA A 692 19.76 0.53 19.55
N GLY A 693 20.52 -0.35 18.89
CA GLY A 693 20.82 -1.72 19.31
C GLY A 693 19.86 -2.78 18.76
N ASN A 694 19.04 -2.48 17.75
CA ASN A 694 18.32 -3.51 16.99
C ASN A 694 19.29 -4.18 16.00
N LEU A 695 19.22 -5.51 15.87
CA LEU A 695 20.00 -6.28 14.92
C LEU A 695 19.24 -6.39 13.59
N PHE A 696 19.92 -6.19 12.48
CA PHE A 696 19.41 -6.36 11.14
C PHE A 696 20.04 -7.60 10.50
N VAL A 697 19.23 -8.36 9.77
CA VAL A 697 19.58 -9.68 9.22
C VAL A 697 19.04 -9.78 7.79
N THR A 698 19.88 -9.98 6.80
CA THR A 698 19.44 -10.33 5.43
C THR A 698 19.03 -11.79 5.37
N ASN A 699 18.06 -12.09 4.49
CA ASN A 699 17.45 -13.41 4.33
C ASN A 699 17.49 -13.69 2.83
N ASP A 700 18.37 -14.59 2.40
CA ASP A 700 18.78 -14.67 0.99
C ASP A 700 17.61 -15.17 0.12
N PHE A 701 17.08 -16.36 0.41
CA PHE A 701 15.91 -16.94 -0.26
C PHE A 701 14.58 -16.16 -0.09
N ASP A 702 14.44 -15.36 0.97
CA ASP A 702 13.24 -14.53 1.17
C ASP A 702 13.34 -13.18 0.43
N TYR A 703 14.53 -12.77 -0.03
CA TYR A 703 14.82 -11.45 -0.62
C TYR A 703 14.41 -10.27 0.30
N THR A 704 14.66 -10.42 1.61
CA THR A 704 14.28 -9.42 2.64
C THR A 704 15.36 -9.12 3.66
N VAL A 705 15.26 -7.94 4.29
CA VAL A 705 15.93 -7.63 5.56
C VAL A 705 14.91 -7.75 6.69
N SER A 706 15.29 -8.44 7.76
CA SER A 706 14.57 -8.51 9.03
C SER A 706 15.24 -7.62 10.08
N GLU A 707 14.43 -6.90 10.85
CA GLU A 707 14.80 -6.20 12.08
C GLU A 707 14.51 -7.11 13.28
N VAL A 708 15.44 -7.15 14.24
CA VAL A 708 15.34 -7.93 15.47
C VAL A 708 15.63 -7.00 16.66
N THR A 709 14.60 -6.76 17.46
CA THR A 709 14.74 -5.92 18.67
C THR A 709 15.69 -6.56 19.69
N PRO A 710 16.28 -5.78 20.65
CA PRO A 710 17.05 -6.29 21.79
C PRO A 710 16.36 -7.34 22.69
N ALA A 711 15.07 -7.64 22.44
CA ALA A 711 14.29 -8.67 23.13
C ALA A 711 14.11 -9.97 22.30
N GLY A 712 14.81 -10.11 21.17
CA GLY A 712 14.71 -11.26 20.26
C GLY A 712 13.43 -11.30 19.40
N VAL A 713 12.66 -10.21 19.34
CA VAL A 713 11.45 -10.13 18.51
C VAL A 713 11.83 -9.71 17.09
N VAL A 714 11.58 -10.62 16.14
CA VAL A 714 11.87 -10.48 14.69
C VAL A 714 10.68 -9.88 13.94
N SER A 715 10.95 -9.01 12.96
CA SER A 715 9.97 -8.54 11.97
C SER A 715 10.64 -8.09 10.66
N THR A 716 10.00 -8.33 9.52
CA THR A 716 10.49 -7.85 8.20
C THR A 716 10.56 -6.32 8.17
N PHE A 717 11.74 -5.78 7.87
CA PHE A 717 12.03 -4.34 7.79
C PHE A 717 11.90 -3.80 6.37
N ALA A 718 12.52 -4.49 5.41
CA ALA A 718 12.56 -4.10 4.00
C ALA A 718 12.49 -5.33 3.08
N THR A 719 11.99 -5.12 1.86
CA THR A 719 11.74 -6.17 0.85
C THR A 719 12.04 -5.64 -0.56
N GLY A 720 12.28 -6.53 -1.52
CA GLY A 720 12.55 -6.13 -2.90
C GLY A 720 14.05 -5.93 -3.17
N PHE A 721 14.87 -6.71 -2.47
CA PHE A 721 16.24 -6.98 -2.84
C PHE A 721 16.27 -8.08 -3.93
N ASP A 722 17.45 -8.38 -4.44
CA ASP A 722 17.73 -9.62 -5.17
C ASP A 722 18.93 -10.27 -4.47
N ASN A 723 18.80 -11.56 -4.14
CA ASN A 723 19.72 -12.38 -3.33
C ASN A 723 20.64 -11.56 -2.37
N PRO A 724 20.07 -10.98 -1.29
CA PRO A 724 20.76 -10.01 -0.43
C PRO A 724 21.78 -10.67 0.51
N LYS A 725 23.06 -10.37 0.29
CA LYS A 725 24.20 -10.86 1.08
C LYS A 725 24.50 -9.96 2.29
N GLY A 726 25.73 -9.46 2.46
CA GLY A 726 26.13 -8.56 3.54
C GLY A 726 25.30 -7.28 3.67
N LEU A 727 25.34 -6.68 4.86
CA LEU A 727 24.60 -5.46 5.20
C LEU A 727 25.36 -4.59 6.21
N THR A 728 25.27 -3.26 6.11
CA THR A 728 25.98 -2.33 7.02
C THR A 728 25.24 -1.00 7.19
N PHE A 729 25.59 -0.23 8.22
CA PHE A 729 25.00 1.09 8.51
C PHE A 729 26.02 2.22 8.32
N ASP A 730 25.58 3.35 7.73
CA ASP A 730 26.37 4.58 7.74
C ASP A 730 26.31 5.32 9.09
N ALA A 731 27.17 6.32 9.27
CA ALA A 731 27.20 7.16 10.48
C ALA A 731 25.96 8.05 10.69
N ALA A 732 24.92 7.90 9.86
CA ALA A 732 23.63 8.57 9.94
C ALA A 732 22.46 7.56 9.96
N ASP A 733 22.73 6.32 10.37
CA ASP A 733 21.75 5.24 10.62
C ASP A 733 20.98 4.79 9.35
N ASN A 734 21.61 4.95 8.17
CA ASN A 734 21.09 4.46 6.90
C ASN A 734 21.68 3.09 6.58
N LEU A 735 20.82 2.12 6.30
CA LEU A 735 21.18 0.76 5.96
C LEU A 735 21.62 0.66 4.49
N PHE A 736 22.71 -0.06 4.23
CA PHE A 736 23.19 -0.42 2.90
C PHE A 736 23.28 -1.95 2.80
N VAL A 737 22.88 -2.51 1.66
CA VAL A 737 22.79 -3.97 1.43
C VAL A 737 23.33 -4.29 0.03
N VAL A 738 24.20 -5.29 -0.10
CA VAL A 738 24.62 -5.83 -1.41
C VAL A 738 23.57 -6.78 -1.99
N ASN A 739 23.50 -6.87 -3.32
CA ASN A 739 22.48 -7.65 -4.03
C ASN A 739 23.15 -8.45 -5.15
N PHE A 740 22.91 -9.75 -5.17
CA PHE A 740 23.34 -10.67 -6.21
C PHE A 740 22.10 -11.20 -6.97
N PRO A 741 22.17 -11.60 -8.26
CA PRO A 741 23.24 -11.38 -9.23
C PRO A 741 23.25 -9.95 -9.81
N VAL A 742 22.28 -9.09 -9.45
CA VAL A 742 22.15 -7.70 -9.96
C VAL A 742 23.41 -6.87 -9.77
N SER A 743 24.25 -7.23 -8.80
CA SER A 743 25.58 -6.69 -8.55
C SER A 743 25.55 -5.18 -8.24
N THR A 744 24.73 -4.85 -7.25
CA THR A 744 24.44 -3.50 -6.77
C THR A 744 24.48 -3.40 -5.26
N VAL A 745 24.93 -2.26 -4.73
CA VAL A 745 24.59 -1.84 -3.36
C VAL A 745 23.31 -1.02 -3.43
N ASN A 746 22.32 -1.41 -2.63
CA ASN A 746 21.11 -0.64 -2.40
C ASN A 746 21.23 0.14 -1.08
N GLU A 747 21.01 1.45 -1.12
CA GLU A 747 20.73 2.25 0.08
C GLU A 747 19.25 2.08 0.44
N VAL A 748 19.00 1.69 1.69
CA VAL A 748 17.68 1.35 2.23
C VAL A 748 17.22 2.47 3.14
N ARG A 749 16.32 3.33 2.66
CA ARG A 749 15.86 4.53 3.37
C ARG A 749 14.35 4.61 3.48
N ALA A 750 13.86 5.01 4.65
CA ALA A 750 12.52 5.59 4.78
C ALA A 750 12.52 6.94 4.02
N PRO A 751 11.72 7.11 2.95
CA PRO A 751 11.78 8.32 2.14
C PRO A 751 11.25 9.54 2.90
N SER A 752 11.94 10.68 2.77
CA SER A 752 11.50 11.94 3.39
C SER A 752 10.10 12.33 2.92
N VAL A 753 9.21 12.69 3.84
CA VAL A 753 7.84 13.13 3.51
C VAL A 753 7.83 14.64 3.31
N SER A 754 7.36 15.08 2.14
CA SER A 754 7.25 16.49 1.78
C SER A 754 5.79 16.91 1.69
N VAL A 755 5.40 17.93 2.45
CA VAL A 755 4.02 18.35 2.66
C VAL A 755 3.85 19.81 2.25
N PRO A 756 3.35 20.10 1.04
CA PRO A 756 3.00 21.46 0.68
C PRO A 756 1.85 21.95 1.56
N PHE A 757 1.91 23.20 2.01
CA PHE A 757 0.82 23.85 2.74
C PHE A 757 0.56 25.27 2.25
N THR A 758 -0.64 25.77 2.55
CA THR A 758 -1.12 27.11 2.20
C THR A 758 -1.63 27.84 3.45
N LEU A 759 -1.51 29.17 3.44
CA LEU A 759 -1.94 30.06 4.52
C LEU A 759 -3.17 30.87 4.10
N GLY A 760 -4.12 31.04 5.02
CA GLY A 760 -5.35 31.80 4.82
C GLY A 760 -5.98 32.24 6.15
N GLY A 761 -7.29 32.52 6.12
CA GLY A 761 -8.04 33.01 7.27
C GLY A 761 -8.20 34.54 7.28
N THR A 762 -8.18 35.15 8.46
CA THR A 762 -8.40 36.60 8.68
C THR A 762 -7.17 37.34 9.23
N ALA A 763 -6.11 36.62 9.61
CA ALA A 763 -4.81 37.16 9.93
C ALA A 763 -4.00 37.47 8.65
N VAL A 764 -3.23 38.56 8.66
CA VAL A 764 -2.49 39.09 7.51
C VAL A 764 -0.99 39.10 7.81
N GLY A 765 -0.23 38.40 6.97
CA GLY A 765 1.23 38.38 7.06
C GLY A 765 1.85 39.78 6.99
N GLY A 766 2.89 40.02 7.78
CA GLY A 766 3.50 41.33 7.99
C GLY A 766 2.73 42.24 8.96
N THR A 767 1.49 41.90 9.34
CA THR A 767 0.65 42.68 10.27
C THR A 767 0.35 41.93 11.56
N ASP A 768 -0.05 40.65 11.48
CA ASP A 768 -0.41 39.81 12.63
C ASP A 768 0.61 38.69 12.90
N TYR A 769 1.36 38.29 11.86
CA TYR A 769 2.42 37.29 11.95
C TYR A 769 3.53 37.55 10.92
N ASN A 770 4.72 37.02 11.17
CA ASN A 770 5.89 37.11 10.30
C ASN A 770 6.74 35.83 10.39
N GLY A 771 7.60 35.60 9.39
CA GLY A 771 8.62 34.54 9.46
C GLY A 771 8.05 33.13 9.63
N VAL A 772 6.94 32.81 8.97
CA VAL A 772 6.39 31.45 8.95
C VAL A 772 7.38 30.53 8.23
N ALA A 773 7.49 29.28 8.69
CA ALA A 773 8.25 28.22 8.01
C ALA A 773 7.94 28.14 6.50
N ALA A 774 8.93 27.72 5.71
CA ALA A 774 8.76 27.54 4.27
C ALA A 774 7.83 26.35 3.95
N SER A 775 7.09 26.45 2.85
CA SER A 775 6.33 25.36 2.23
C SER A 775 7.14 24.80 1.06
N PRO A 776 7.30 23.47 0.91
CA PRO A 776 6.71 22.42 1.74
C PRO A 776 7.40 22.24 3.11
N LEU A 777 6.63 21.77 4.09
CA LEU A 777 7.16 21.21 5.33
C LEU A 777 7.79 19.84 5.00
N VAL A 778 8.97 19.55 5.52
CA VAL A 778 9.69 18.29 5.26
C VAL A 778 9.89 17.54 6.58
N PHE A 779 9.54 16.27 6.58
CA PHE A 779 9.95 15.29 7.59
C PHE A 779 11.17 14.54 7.04
N ALA A 780 12.27 14.55 7.77
CA ALA A 780 13.44 13.72 7.50
C ALA A 780 13.11 12.21 7.66
N PRO A 781 13.94 11.29 7.15
CA PRO A 781 13.86 9.87 7.52
C PRO A 781 13.77 9.69 9.04
N GLY A 782 12.90 8.78 9.51
CA GLY A 782 12.63 8.53 10.94
C GLY A 782 11.86 9.63 11.69
N GLN A 783 11.77 10.86 11.16
CA GLN A 783 11.11 11.99 11.85
C GLN A 783 9.58 11.85 11.81
N THR A 784 8.94 11.73 12.97
CA THR A 784 7.47 11.58 13.08
C THR A 784 6.70 12.86 13.37
N THR A 785 7.39 13.96 13.73
CA THR A 785 6.76 15.27 14.03
C THR A 785 7.54 16.43 13.39
N ALA A 786 6.83 17.39 12.82
CA ALA A 786 7.41 18.59 12.21
C ALA A 786 6.49 19.81 12.40
N ASP A 787 7.09 20.97 12.67
CA ASP A 787 6.37 22.13 13.22
C ASP A 787 6.29 23.29 12.22
N ILE A 788 5.08 23.73 11.88
CA ILE A 788 4.87 24.99 11.14
C ILE A 788 4.92 26.15 12.15
N THR A 789 6.14 26.65 12.38
CA THR A 789 6.41 27.76 13.30
C THR A 789 6.26 29.13 12.63
N GLY A 790 6.06 30.17 13.45
CA GLY A 790 6.13 31.57 13.01
C GLY A 790 6.15 32.55 14.19
N THR A 791 6.46 33.82 13.91
CA THR A 791 6.46 34.92 14.89
C THR A 791 5.12 35.64 14.90
N LEU A 792 4.54 35.87 16.08
CA LEU A 792 3.31 36.65 16.28
C LEU A 792 3.63 38.15 16.42
N ILE A 793 2.72 38.99 15.96
CA ILE A 793 2.82 40.46 16.04
C ILE A 793 1.66 40.98 16.90
N PRO A 794 1.93 41.52 18.11
CA PRO A 794 0.87 42.11 18.95
C PRO A 794 0.16 43.28 18.27
N GLY A 795 -1.17 43.25 18.25
CA GLY A 795 -2.00 44.22 17.53
C GLY A 795 -3.03 44.94 18.40
N THR A 796 -4.17 45.25 17.78
CA THR A 796 -5.39 45.74 18.42
C THR A 796 -6.62 45.32 17.61
N GLY A 797 -7.51 44.49 18.15
CA GLY A 797 -8.74 44.11 17.46
C GLY A 797 -9.44 42.88 18.05
N SER A 798 -10.53 42.46 17.42
CA SER A 798 -11.15 41.15 17.71
C SER A 798 -10.20 40.00 17.31
N PRO A 799 -10.35 38.80 17.90
CA PRO A 799 -9.52 37.64 17.56
C PRO A 799 -9.49 37.35 16.05
N ARG A 800 -8.30 37.00 15.55
CA ARG A 800 -8.03 36.77 14.13
C ARG A 800 -7.60 35.33 13.92
N THR A 801 -7.80 34.79 12.74
CA THR A 801 -7.51 33.39 12.41
C THR A 801 -6.41 33.28 11.37
N LEU A 802 -5.35 32.53 11.67
CA LEU A 802 -4.45 31.95 10.68
C LEU A 802 -4.92 30.53 10.41
N THR A 803 -5.45 30.29 9.21
CA THR A 803 -5.84 28.95 8.76
C THR A 803 -4.69 28.37 7.94
N VAL A 804 -4.23 27.17 8.29
CA VAL A 804 -3.19 26.44 7.55
C VAL A 804 -3.83 25.18 6.97
N THR A 805 -3.75 25.03 5.64
CA THR A 805 -4.31 23.88 4.92
C THR A 805 -3.18 23.12 4.24
N LEU A 806 -3.06 21.83 4.55
CA LEU A 806 -2.14 20.91 3.89
C LEU A 806 -2.67 20.56 2.49
N GLY A 807 -1.77 20.56 1.50
CA GLY A 807 -1.99 19.95 0.20
C GLY A 807 -1.63 18.47 0.23
N SER A 808 -1.65 17.83 -0.95
CA SER A 808 -1.26 16.43 -1.10
C SER A 808 0.22 16.22 -0.69
N PRO A 809 0.52 15.39 0.32
CA PRO A 809 1.89 15.06 0.66
C PRO A 809 2.52 14.13 -0.38
N ILE A 810 3.85 14.12 -0.41
CA ILE A 810 4.69 13.21 -1.22
C ILE A 810 5.30 12.19 -0.26
N ASN A 811 5.33 10.91 -0.65
CA ASN A 811 5.77 9.76 0.16
C ASN A 811 4.91 9.45 1.41
N ALA A 812 3.70 10.03 1.47
CA ALA A 812 2.70 9.80 2.49
C ALA A 812 1.29 10.06 1.92
N VAL A 813 0.24 9.81 2.70
CA VAL A 813 -1.16 10.12 2.37
C VAL A 813 -1.69 11.22 3.31
N ALA A 814 -2.67 12.00 2.86
CA ALA A 814 -3.33 12.99 3.72
C ALA A 814 -4.23 12.27 4.76
N GLY A 815 -3.98 12.52 6.04
CA GLY A 815 -4.80 12.03 7.15
C GLY A 815 -6.05 12.89 7.41
N THR A 816 -6.70 12.64 8.53
CA THR A 816 -7.77 13.51 9.05
C THR A 816 -7.20 14.84 9.58
N PRO A 817 -8.06 15.78 10.00
CA PRO A 817 -8.05 17.16 9.48
C PRO A 817 -6.84 17.61 8.63
N THR A 818 -7.08 17.90 7.34
CA THR A 818 -6.14 18.58 6.45
C THR A 818 -6.06 20.10 6.66
N THR A 819 -6.75 20.65 7.66
CA THR A 819 -6.76 22.09 7.97
C THR A 819 -6.74 22.32 9.48
N ASN A 820 -5.79 23.13 9.94
CA ASN A 820 -5.72 23.69 11.29
C ASN A 820 -6.16 25.16 11.25
N THR A 821 -6.85 25.63 12.30
CA THR A 821 -7.11 27.06 12.50
C THR A 821 -6.51 27.54 13.82
N LEU A 822 -5.43 28.31 13.73
CA LEU A 822 -4.81 29.02 14.85
C LEU A 822 -5.54 30.35 15.06
N THR A 823 -6.15 30.50 16.23
CA THR A 823 -6.80 31.75 16.65
C THR A 823 -5.79 32.63 17.39
N ILE A 824 -5.37 33.73 16.76
CA ILE A 824 -4.56 34.77 17.39
C ILE A 824 -5.50 35.65 18.22
N THR A 825 -5.32 35.58 19.54
CA THR A 825 -6.08 36.37 20.51
C THR A 825 -5.25 37.53 21.06
N GLU A 826 -5.89 38.67 21.27
CA GLU A 826 -5.25 39.82 21.92
C GLU A 826 -5.01 39.59 23.42
N PRO A 827 -3.85 40.02 23.97
CA PRO A 827 -3.49 39.84 25.37
C PRO A 827 -4.58 40.32 26.34
N VAL A 828 -5.09 39.42 27.19
CA VAL A 828 -6.20 39.75 28.10
C VAL A 828 -5.73 40.79 29.14
N PRO A 829 -6.44 41.92 29.31
CA PRO A 829 -6.09 42.91 30.32
C PRO A 829 -6.50 42.41 31.70
N THR A 830 -5.68 42.73 32.70
CA THR A 830 -5.97 42.45 34.10
C THR A 830 -5.98 43.74 34.89
N LEU A 831 -6.82 43.82 35.91
CA LEU A 831 -6.80 44.87 36.92
C LEU A 831 -6.49 44.19 38.26
N THR A 832 -5.32 44.47 38.83
CA THR A 832 -4.75 43.76 39.98
C THR A 832 -4.60 44.63 41.22
N GLY A 833 -4.70 45.96 41.08
CA GLY A 833 -4.79 46.87 42.22
C GLY A 833 -5.46 48.21 41.86
N ILE A 834 -6.11 48.80 42.86
CA ILE A 834 -6.58 50.20 42.83
C ILE A 834 -6.03 50.93 44.07
N SER A 835 -5.62 52.18 43.89
CA SER A 835 -5.04 52.99 44.97
C SER A 835 -5.49 54.46 44.87
N PRO A 836 -6.18 55.02 45.88
CA PRO A 836 -6.66 54.35 47.09
C PRO A 836 -7.75 53.30 46.80
N GLY A 837 -7.83 52.24 47.61
CA GLY A 837 -8.92 51.25 47.56
C GLY A 837 -10.13 51.60 48.45
N THR A 838 -9.99 52.63 49.28
CA THR A 838 -11.02 53.14 50.20
C THR A 838 -11.14 54.65 50.08
N VAL A 839 -12.38 55.15 50.07
CA VAL A 839 -12.70 56.59 49.99
C VAL A 839 -13.77 56.92 51.03
N ALA A 840 -13.87 58.17 51.48
CA ALA A 840 -14.94 58.61 52.39
C ALA A 840 -16.14 59.16 51.61
N ALA A 841 -17.36 58.87 52.06
CA ALA A 841 -18.57 59.45 51.45
C ALA A 841 -18.53 60.98 51.55
N GLY A 842 -18.81 61.68 50.44
CA GLY A 842 -18.69 63.13 50.32
C GLY A 842 -17.27 63.65 50.02
N SER A 843 -16.34 62.78 49.60
CA SER A 843 -15.02 63.21 49.11
C SER A 843 -15.12 64.02 47.81
N PRO A 844 -14.18 64.94 47.53
CA PRO A 844 -14.06 65.58 46.21
C PRO A 844 -13.60 64.59 45.14
N ASP A 845 -13.54 65.05 43.88
CA ASP A 845 -13.04 64.30 42.73
C ASP A 845 -11.72 63.56 43.07
N THR A 846 -11.77 62.24 43.07
CA THR A 846 -10.71 61.38 43.62
C THR A 846 -9.96 60.69 42.50
N LEU A 847 -8.66 60.96 42.40
CA LEU A 847 -7.75 60.30 41.46
C LEU A 847 -7.36 58.92 41.98
N LEU A 848 -7.79 57.87 41.28
CA LEU A 848 -7.33 56.50 41.45
C LEU A 848 -6.12 56.22 40.56
N THR A 849 -5.12 55.53 41.09
CA THR A 849 -4.11 54.81 40.32
C THR A 849 -4.58 53.37 40.15
N LEU A 850 -4.63 52.89 38.91
CA LEU A 850 -5.09 51.56 38.54
C LEU A 850 -3.88 50.75 38.07
N ILE A 851 -3.64 49.59 38.67
CA ILE A 851 -2.48 48.72 38.43
C ILE A 851 -2.97 47.42 37.82
N GLY A 852 -2.28 46.92 36.81
CA GLY A 852 -2.72 45.77 36.03
C GLY A 852 -1.73 45.32 34.97
N THR A 853 -2.24 44.71 33.90
CA THR A 853 -1.45 44.31 32.71
C THR A 853 -2.25 44.51 31.42
N ASN A 854 -1.54 44.56 30.29
CA ASN A 854 -2.07 44.61 28.93
C ASN A 854 -3.04 45.79 28.64
N PHE A 855 -2.90 46.89 29.38
CA PHE A 855 -3.54 48.16 29.04
C PHE A 855 -2.93 48.77 27.77
N LEU A 856 -3.70 49.61 27.08
CA LEU A 856 -3.29 50.31 25.85
C LEU A 856 -3.55 51.82 25.97
N SER A 857 -2.88 52.60 25.11
CA SER A 857 -3.24 54.00 24.92
C SER A 857 -4.67 54.07 24.34
N GLY A 858 -5.62 54.51 25.18
CA GLY A 858 -7.06 54.44 24.88
C GLY A 858 -7.88 53.51 25.79
N SER A 859 -7.26 52.78 26.72
CA SER A 859 -8.00 52.10 27.80
C SER A 859 -8.74 53.11 28.68
N THR A 860 -10.01 52.84 29.00
CA THR A 860 -10.84 53.61 29.94
C THR A 860 -11.12 52.79 31.18
N ALA A 861 -11.20 53.46 32.33
CA ALA A 861 -11.73 52.88 33.55
C ALA A 861 -13.21 53.22 33.68
N ASP A 862 -14.01 52.29 34.17
CA ASP A 862 -15.45 52.46 34.38
C ASP A 862 -15.79 52.25 35.86
N PHE A 863 -16.62 53.12 36.43
CA PHE A 863 -17.18 53.02 37.78
C PHE A 863 -18.62 52.52 37.68
N ASN A 864 -18.91 51.33 38.19
CA ASN A 864 -20.21 50.65 38.07
C ASN A 864 -20.75 50.62 36.62
N GLY A 865 -19.86 50.54 35.62
CA GLY A 865 -20.21 50.56 34.19
C GLY A 865 -20.37 51.96 33.57
N THR A 866 -20.00 53.03 34.28
CA THR A 866 -19.97 54.42 33.76
C THR A 866 -18.51 54.85 33.51
N PRO A 867 -18.12 55.21 32.28
CA PRO A 867 -16.73 55.58 31.97
C PRO A 867 -16.22 56.83 32.72
N LEU A 868 -15.02 56.72 33.28
CA LEU A 868 -14.29 57.75 34.00
C LEU A 868 -13.32 58.51 33.09
N THR A 869 -12.97 59.74 33.49
CA THR A 869 -11.85 60.46 32.88
C THR A 869 -10.55 59.71 33.20
N THR A 870 -9.97 59.07 32.19
CA THR A 870 -8.86 58.10 32.33
C THR A 870 -7.65 58.55 31.52
N ALA A 871 -6.45 58.37 32.07
CA ALA A 871 -5.18 58.62 31.40
C ALA A 871 -4.27 57.38 31.44
N PHE A 872 -3.68 57.04 30.29
CA PHE A 872 -2.72 55.94 30.16
C PHE A 872 -1.33 56.37 30.65
N VAL A 873 -0.71 55.55 31.51
CA VAL A 873 0.65 55.78 32.02
C VAL A 873 1.61 54.73 31.47
N SER A 874 1.22 53.46 31.49
CA SER A 874 1.95 52.33 30.90
C SER A 874 0.98 51.17 30.60
N SER A 875 1.49 50.12 29.93
CA SER A 875 0.74 48.86 29.74
C SER A 875 0.38 48.15 31.05
N THR A 876 0.87 48.62 32.20
CA THR A 876 0.59 48.11 33.55
C THR A 876 -0.06 49.14 34.48
N GLN A 877 -0.26 50.39 34.02
CA GLN A 877 -0.81 51.46 34.86
C GLN A 877 -1.68 52.47 34.09
N LEU A 878 -2.86 52.74 34.63
CA LEU A 878 -3.71 53.88 34.28
C LEU A 878 -3.90 54.78 35.51
N THR A 879 -4.37 56.00 35.29
CA THR A 879 -5.01 56.82 36.33
C THR A 879 -6.42 57.19 35.90
N ALA A 880 -7.37 57.26 36.84
CA ALA A 880 -8.77 57.56 36.57
C ALA A 880 -9.36 58.45 37.66
N ILE A 881 -10.21 59.41 37.29
CA ILE A 881 -10.87 60.32 38.25
C ILE A 881 -12.31 59.85 38.49
N VAL A 882 -12.64 59.49 39.74
CA VAL A 882 -14.02 59.29 40.19
C VAL A 882 -14.60 60.64 40.65
N PRO A 883 -15.69 61.15 40.05
CA PRO A 883 -16.30 62.42 40.45
C PRO A 883 -16.85 62.43 41.88
N ALA A 884 -16.83 63.61 42.51
CA ALA A 884 -17.39 63.82 43.86
C ALA A 884 -18.88 63.45 43.99
N ALA A 885 -19.64 63.52 42.89
CA ALA A 885 -21.06 63.19 42.86
C ALA A 885 -21.32 61.68 43.07
N ASP A 886 -20.46 60.83 42.52
CA ASP A 886 -20.58 59.38 42.60
C ASP A 886 -20.08 58.84 43.95
N LEU A 887 -19.25 59.63 44.65
CA LEU A 887 -18.72 59.35 45.99
C LEU A 887 -19.67 59.79 47.13
N THR A 888 -20.95 60.04 46.85
CA THR A 888 -21.90 60.60 47.84
C THR A 888 -22.51 59.57 48.80
N THR A 889 -22.48 58.28 48.46
CA THR A 889 -23.12 57.19 49.23
C THR A 889 -22.08 56.15 49.63
N ALA A 890 -22.17 55.62 50.85
CA ALA A 890 -21.28 54.54 51.31
C ALA A 890 -21.68 53.20 50.66
N GLY A 891 -20.70 52.47 50.12
CA GLY A 891 -20.92 51.38 49.19
C GLY A 891 -19.67 50.55 48.89
N ALA A 892 -19.89 49.50 48.09
CA ALA A 892 -18.87 48.61 47.57
C ALA A 892 -18.96 48.64 46.04
N ASP A 893 -18.30 49.61 45.44
CA ASP A 893 -18.46 50.02 44.05
C ASP A 893 -17.40 49.38 43.16
N GLN A 894 -17.77 49.02 41.93
CA GLN A 894 -16.93 48.22 41.06
C GLN A 894 -16.15 49.08 40.06
N ILE A 895 -14.83 48.99 40.10
CA ILE A 895 -13.93 49.54 39.08
C ILE A 895 -13.58 48.43 38.09
N THR A 896 -13.84 48.65 36.81
CA THR A 896 -13.34 47.82 35.70
C THR A 896 -12.50 48.66 34.73
N VAL A 897 -11.65 48.03 33.93
CA VAL A 897 -10.97 48.68 32.80
C VAL A 897 -11.46 48.05 31.50
N VAL A 898 -11.94 48.89 30.58
CA VAL A 898 -12.23 48.55 29.18
C VAL A 898 -11.00 48.94 28.35
N THR A 899 -10.49 48.00 27.57
CA THR A 899 -9.33 48.26 26.68
C THR A 899 -9.76 48.03 25.23
N PRO A 900 -9.52 48.97 24.29
CA PRO A 900 -9.95 48.84 22.90
C PRO A 900 -9.56 47.51 22.26
N GLY A 901 -10.54 46.81 21.69
CA GLY A 901 -10.38 45.48 21.07
C GLY A 901 -10.26 44.30 22.05
N ARG A 902 -10.09 44.54 23.35
CA ARG A 902 -9.83 43.52 24.37
C ARG A 902 -11.01 43.34 25.34
N PRO A 903 -11.15 42.18 26.01
CA PRO A 903 -12.17 41.98 27.05
C PRO A 903 -12.07 43.02 28.17
N THR A 904 -13.19 43.38 28.79
CA THR A 904 -13.20 44.16 30.04
C THR A 904 -12.54 43.36 31.15
N THR A 905 -11.75 44.01 32.01
CA THR A 905 -11.12 43.35 33.16
C THR A 905 -12.17 42.80 34.14
N ALA A 906 -11.76 41.83 34.96
CA ALA A 906 -12.45 41.58 36.22
C ALA A 906 -12.52 42.88 37.05
N ALA A 907 -13.58 43.02 37.86
CA ALA A 907 -13.80 44.20 38.67
C ALA A 907 -12.99 44.16 39.97
N LEU A 908 -12.48 45.31 40.41
CA LEU A 908 -11.97 45.52 41.76
C LEU A 908 -12.86 46.50 42.52
N THR A 909 -13.19 46.14 43.77
CA THR A 909 -14.10 46.90 44.62
C THR A 909 -13.41 48.11 45.25
N LEU A 910 -13.83 49.32 44.88
CA LEU A 910 -13.60 50.55 45.65
C LEU A 910 -14.59 50.58 46.81
N THR A 911 -14.12 50.77 48.05
CA THR A 911 -15.01 50.84 49.22
C THR A 911 -15.24 52.28 49.65
N VAL A 912 -16.45 52.79 49.43
CA VAL A 912 -16.85 54.12 49.92
C VAL A 912 -17.41 54.00 51.34
N THR A 913 -16.85 54.75 52.29
CA THR A 913 -17.08 54.57 53.73
C THR A 913 -17.90 55.70 54.35
N SER A 914 -18.82 55.37 55.26
CA SER A 914 -19.67 56.36 55.94
C SER A 914 -18.87 57.27 56.87
N ILE A 915 -19.21 58.56 56.87
CA ILE A 915 -18.70 59.53 57.86
C ILE A 915 -19.28 59.21 59.24
N VAL A 916 -18.44 59.08 60.27
CA VAL A 916 -18.88 58.79 61.65
C VAL A 916 -19.05 60.10 62.44
N THR A 917 -20.29 60.42 62.80
CA THR A 917 -20.63 61.57 63.67
C THR A 917 -20.59 61.17 65.15
N GLY A 918 -19.87 61.92 65.98
CA GLY A 918 -19.77 61.67 67.43
C GLY A 918 -21.04 61.99 68.22
N SER A 919 -21.14 61.46 69.45
CA SER A 919 -22.29 61.64 70.34
C SER A 919 -22.15 62.85 71.27
N VAL A 920 -23.27 63.51 71.54
CA VAL A 920 -23.37 64.75 72.35
C VAL A 920 -22.77 64.59 73.76
N PRO A 921 -22.03 65.59 74.30
CA PRO A 921 -21.56 65.63 75.69
C PRO A 921 -22.70 65.79 76.70
N THR A 922 -22.52 65.27 77.92
CA THR A 922 -23.44 65.48 79.06
C THR A 922 -22.68 65.77 80.33
N LEU A 923 -23.19 66.70 81.15
CA LEU A 923 -22.66 67.02 82.48
C LEU A 923 -23.46 66.32 83.59
N THR A 924 -22.80 66.10 84.73
CA THR A 924 -23.32 65.35 85.88
C THR A 924 -23.01 65.98 87.23
N SER A 925 -21.98 66.85 87.32
CA SER A 925 -21.74 67.73 88.48
C SER A 925 -20.65 68.78 88.19
N LEU A 926 -20.70 69.88 88.95
CA LEU A 926 -19.64 70.89 89.08
C LEU A 926 -19.05 70.88 90.49
N SER A 927 -17.74 71.09 90.62
CA SER A 927 -17.08 71.24 91.93
C SER A 927 -15.90 72.22 91.89
N PRO A 928 -15.90 73.32 92.70
CA PRO A 928 -17.04 73.83 93.47
C PRO A 928 -18.14 74.38 92.53
N SER A 929 -19.39 74.32 92.96
CA SER A 929 -20.54 74.91 92.22
C SER A 929 -20.79 76.39 92.55
N THR A 930 -19.87 77.06 93.25
CA THR A 930 -19.97 78.49 93.57
C THR A 930 -18.62 79.21 93.49
N GLY A 931 -18.64 80.53 93.26
CA GLY A 931 -17.45 81.38 93.22
C GLY A 931 -17.75 82.87 93.36
N PRO A 932 -16.74 83.74 93.48
CA PRO A 932 -16.95 85.17 93.59
C PRO A 932 -17.35 85.79 92.23
N ALA A 933 -18.19 86.81 92.23
CA ALA A 933 -18.64 87.49 90.99
C ALA A 933 -17.49 87.99 90.09
N VAL A 934 -16.33 88.33 90.66
CA VAL A 934 -15.12 88.72 89.90
C VAL A 934 -14.46 87.58 89.11
N GLY A 935 -14.94 86.34 89.25
CA GLY A 935 -14.42 85.16 88.55
C GLY A 935 -13.12 84.60 89.12
N GLY A 936 -12.49 83.70 88.37
CA GLY A 936 -11.19 83.09 88.69
C GLY A 936 -11.25 81.79 89.51
N THR A 937 -12.44 81.29 89.87
CA THR A 937 -12.59 79.97 90.47
C THR A 937 -12.28 78.88 89.44
N THR A 938 -11.33 77.99 89.74
CA THR A 938 -11.15 76.74 88.98
C THR A 938 -12.24 75.73 89.38
N VAL A 939 -13.00 75.26 88.40
CA VAL A 939 -14.14 74.35 88.55
C VAL A 939 -13.86 73.05 87.80
N THR A 940 -14.12 71.92 88.45
CA THR A 940 -14.11 70.60 87.82
C THR A 940 -15.52 70.26 87.35
N LEU A 941 -15.65 69.91 86.08
CA LEU A 941 -16.87 69.45 85.43
C LEU A 941 -16.77 67.93 85.22
N LEU A 942 -17.74 67.16 85.70
CA LEU A 942 -17.81 65.70 85.49
C LEU A 942 -18.95 65.34 84.54
N GLY A 943 -18.76 64.35 83.67
CA GLY A 943 -19.74 64.02 82.63
C GLY A 943 -19.40 62.79 81.79
N THR A 944 -19.99 62.72 80.59
CA THR A 944 -19.66 61.73 79.55
C THR A 944 -19.58 62.37 78.17
N ASN A 945 -18.85 61.75 77.24
CA ASN A 945 -18.55 62.26 75.89
C ASN A 945 -17.91 63.66 75.88
N LEU A 946 -17.21 64.05 76.95
CA LEU A 946 -16.64 65.38 77.12
C LEU A 946 -15.35 65.62 76.31
N GLY A 947 -14.65 64.54 75.95
CA GLY A 947 -13.31 64.61 75.35
C GLY A 947 -13.30 65.20 73.94
N GLY A 948 -12.33 66.06 73.68
CA GLY A 948 -12.27 66.90 72.48
C GLY A 948 -13.03 68.22 72.66
N ALA A 949 -13.14 68.74 73.88
CA ALA A 949 -13.88 69.97 74.16
C ALA A 949 -13.27 71.20 73.48
N THR A 950 -14.07 71.85 72.63
CA THR A 950 -13.70 73.07 71.88
C THR A 950 -14.15 74.34 72.59
N ALA A 951 -15.14 74.25 73.48
CA ALA A 951 -15.60 75.35 74.34
C ALA A 951 -16.18 74.85 75.66
N VAL A 952 -16.07 75.69 76.70
CA VAL A 952 -16.86 75.60 77.94
C VAL A 952 -17.36 77.00 78.25
N ASP A 953 -18.65 77.15 78.53
CA ASP A 953 -19.30 78.45 78.73
C ASP A 953 -20.06 78.48 80.06
N PHE A 954 -19.90 79.56 80.83
CA PHE A 954 -20.61 79.81 82.09
C PHE A 954 -21.64 80.92 81.84
N GLY A 955 -22.93 80.59 81.82
CA GLY A 955 -23.99 81.55 81.47
C GLY A 955 -23.87 82.15 80.07
N GLY A 956 -23.19 81.45 79.14
CA GLY A 956 -22.85 81.97 77.81
C GLY A 956 -21.59 82.85 77.76
N VAL A 957 -20.79 82.89 78.82
CA VAL A 957 -19.46 83.54 78.83
C VAL A 957 -18.36 82.47 78.77
N PRO A 958 -17.45 82.50 77.77
CA PRO A 958 -16.40 81.49 77.64
C PRO A 958 -15.45 81.40 78.84
N ALA A 959 -15.21 80.17 79.29
CA ALA A 959 -14.26 79.81 80.34
C ALA A 959 -12.96 79.26 79.74
N ALA A 960 -11.85 79.47 80.46
CA ALA A 960 -10.56 78.90 80.06
C ALA A 960 -10.49 77.42 80.45
N ILE A 961 -10.49 76.52 79.47
CA ILE A 961 -10.25 75.08 79.68
C ILE A 961 -8.81 74.87 80.16
N VAL A 962 -8.65 74.16 81.27
CA VAL A 962 -7.37 73.85 81.94
C VAL A 962 -6.93 72.41 81.62
N SER A 963 -7.87 71.48 81.53
CA SER A 963 -7.65 70.09 81.10
C SER A 963 -8.94 69.46 80.62
N ASP A 964 -8.87 68.54 79.66
CA ASP A 964 -10.00 67.82 79.08
C ASP A 964 -9.73 66.31 78.98
N THR A 965 -10.75 65.50 79.23
CA THR A 965 -10.78 64.03 79.14
C THR A 965 -12.23 63.56 78.84
N PRO A 966 -12.45 62.34 78.32
CA PRO A 966 -13.79 61.83 77.97
C PRO A 966 -14.89 61.92 79.04
N THR A 967 -14.54 62.03 80.33
CA THR A 967 -15.50 62.10 81.46
C THR A 967 -15.24 63.24 82.45
N GLN A 968 -14.20 64.06 82.25
CA GLN A 968 -13.87 65.18 83.12
C GLN A 968 -13.21 66.32 82.36
N ILE A 969 -13.70 67.55 82.58
CA ILE A 969 -13.03 68.79 82.19
C ILE A 969 -12.71 69.59 83.46
N VAL A 970 -11.64 70.38 83.44
CA VAL A 970 -11.40 71.44 84.42
C VAL A 970 -11.37 72.76 83.68
N ALA A 971 -12.12 73.76 84.13
CA ALA A 971 -12.17 75.09 83.53
C ALA A 971 -12.10 76.18 84.60
N THR A 972 -11.62 77.38 84.25
CA THR A 972 -11.63 78.53 85.15
C THR A 972 -12.81 79.43 84.84
N ALA A 973 -13.72 79.58 85.80
CA ALA A 973 -14.93 80.39 85.68
C ALA A 973 -14.58 81.87 85.37
N PRO A 974 -15.18 82.49 84.35
CA PRO A 974 -14.97 83.90 84.03
C PRO A 974 -15.59 84.82 85.09
N ALA A 975 -15.44 86.14 84.94
CA ALA A 975 -16.22 87.10 85.73
C ALA A 975 -17.71 87.04 85.35
N GLY A 976 -18.58 87.15 86.33
CA GLY A 976 -20.04 87.05 86.18
C GLY A 976 -20.78 88.13 86.99
N THR A 977 -22.09 87.95 87.14
CA THR A 977 -22.96 88.79 87.99
C THR A 977 -23.53 87.91 89.10
N ASP A 978 -23.76 88.45 90.30
CA ASP A 978 -24.36 87.73 91.44
C ASP A 978 -25.64 86.98 91.03
N GLY A 979 -25.68 85.67 91.30
CA GLY A 979 -26.74 84.77 90.85
C GLY A 979 -26.24 83.45 90.25
N ALA A 980 -27.18 82.57 89.91
CA ALA A 980 -26.92 81.26 89.33
C ALA A 980 -26.92 81.31 87.79
N VAL A 981 -25.98 80.59 87.16
CA VAL A 981 -25.89 80.39 85.71
C VAL A 981 -25.66 78.92 85.40
N ASP A 982 -26.17 78.44 84.26
CA ASP A 982 -25.90 77.09 83.76
C ASP A 982 -24.54 77.06 83.01
N VAL A 983 -23.89 75.90 82.99
CA VAL A 983 -22.56 75.70 82.39
C VAL A 983 -22.64 74.64 81.28
N THR A 984 -22.08 74.92 80.10
CA THR A 984 -22.14 73.99 78.97
C THR A 984 -20.76 73.64 78.42
N VAL A 985 -20.66 72.47 77.79
CA VAL A 985 -19.47 71.96 77.10
C VAL A 985 -19.81 71.72 75.64
N THR A 986 -18.95 72.15 74.71
CA THR A 986 -19.07 71.80 73.28
C THR A 986 -17.92 70.91 72.84
N THR A 987 -18.24 69.80 72.17
CA THR A 987 -17.29 68.87 71.52
C THR A 987 -17.70 68.67 70.05
N PRO A 988 -16.93 67.95 69.22
CA PRO A 988 -17.37 67.55 67.87
C PRO A 988 -18.68 66.73 67.81
N GLY A 989 -19.16 66.21 68.94
CA GLY A 989 -20.48 65.57 69.06
C GLY A 989 -21.64 66.54 69.34
N GLY A 990 -21.37 67.82 69.58
CA GLY A 990 -22.37 68.87 69.88
C GLY A 990 -22.12 69.58 71.21
N THR A 991 -23.09 70.42 71.62
CA THR A 991 -23.08 71.13 72.91
C THR A 991 -23.96 70.40 73.93
N SER A 992 -23.54 70.36 75.20
CA SER A 992 -24.26 69.68 76.27
C SER A 992 -25.58 70.40 76.62
N PRO A 993 -26.65 69.67 76.95
CA PRO A 993 -27.88 70.29 77.45
C PRO A 993 -27.65 70.92 78.83
N THR A 994 -28.39 71.99 79.14
CA THR A 994 -28.39 72.63 80.47
C THR A 994 -29.28 71.88 81.46
N THR A 995 -28.81 71.72 82.69
CA THR A 995 -29.46 70.91 83.74
C THR A 995 -29.17 71.45 85.14
N SER A 996 -29.92 71.00 86.14
CA SER A 996 -29.62 71.33 87.55
C SER A 996 -28.28 70.78 88.06
N ALA A 997 -27.54 69.99 87.28
CA ALA A 997 -26.23 69.45 87.63
C ALA A 997 -25.06 70.33 87.15
N ASP A 998 -25.30 71.24 86.21
CA ASP A 998 -24.33 72.16 85.63
C ASP A 998 -24.50 73.62 86.08
N GLN A 999 -25.26 73.85 87.15
CA GLN A 999 -25.51 75.19 87.66
C GLN A 999 -24.39 75.69 88.60
N PHE A 1000 -23.77 76.82 88.24
CA PHE A 1000 -22.74 77.52 89.01
C PHE A 1000 -23.29 78.85 89.56
N THR A 1001 -23.09 79.13 90.84
CA THR A 1001 -23.56 80.39 91.47
C THR A 1001 -22.41 81.36 91.73
N TYR A 1002 -22.46 82.52 91.08
CA TYR A 1002 -21.65 83.68 91.41
C TYR A 1002 -22.20 84.37 92.66
N LEU A 1003 -21.30 84.74 93.56
CA LEU A 1003 -21.59 85.40 94.84
C LEU A 1003 -20.81 86.71 94.93
N ASP A 1004 -21.48 87.82 95.22
CA ASP A 1004 -20.83 89.10 95.45
C ASP A 1004 -20.06 89.12 96.78
N LEU A 1005 -18.89 89.77 96.80
CA LEU A 1005 -18.15 89.98 98.05
C LEU A 1005 -18.78 91.14 98.85
N PRO A 1006 -19.04 90.98 100.16
CA PRO A 1006 -19.73 91.99 100.96
C PRO A 1006 -18.91 93.29 101.06
N THR A 1007 -19.41 94.35 100.41
CA THR A 1007 -18.74 95.66 100.37
C THR A 1007 -18.93 96.39 101.70
N VAL A 1008 -17.83 96.72 102.39
CA VAL A 1008 -17.87 97.51 103.64
C VAL A 1008 -18.05 98.99 103.30
N THR A 1009 -19.31 99.42 103.18
CA THR A 1009 -19.69 100.78 102.77
C THR A 1009 -19.54 101.83 103.87
N ALA A 1010 -19.52 101.42 105.14
CA ALA A 1010 -19.24 102.30 106.28
C ALA A 1010 -18.68 101.52 107.49
N VAL A 1011 -18.04 102.25 108.41
CA VAL A 1011 -17.67 101.78 109.76
C VAL A 1011 -18.22 102.76 110.82
N SER A 1012 -18.08 102.39 112.11
CA SER A 1012 -18.52 103.15 113.29
C SER A 1012 -18.30 104.67 113.15
N PRO A 1013 -19.23 105.52 113.65
CA PRO A 1013 -19.64 106.77 113.00
C PRO A 1013 -18.49 107.73 112.70
N SER A 1014 -18.66 108.52 111.64
CA SER A 1014 -17.66 109.47 111.11
C SER A 1014 -17.10 110.45 112.16
N THR A 1015 -17.81 110.65 113.28
CA THR A 1015 -17.20 110.99 114.57
C THR A 1015 -17.83 110.17 115.72
N GLY A 1016 -17.00 109.59 116.58
CA GLY A 1016 -17.42 109.06 117.88
C GLY A 1016 -17.33 110.12 119.00
N SER A 1017 -17.76 109.77 120.21
CA SER A 1017 -17.56 110.60 121.40
C SER A 1017 -16.08 110.73 121.76
N THR A 1018 -15.69 111.87 122.34
CA THR A 1018 -14.30 112.30 122.59
C THR A 1018 -13.52 111.46 123.63
N ILE A 1019 -14.04 110.32 124.08
CA ILE A 1019 -13.40 109.44 125.09
C ILE A 1019 -13.36 107.92 124.69
N GLY A 1020 -13.73 107.55 123.45
CA GLY A 1020 -13.19 106.41 122.65
C GLY A 1020 -13.44 104.89 122.97
N GLY A 1021 -13.38 104.01 121.94
CA GLY A 1021 -13.11 102.55 122.09
C GLY A 1021 -13.60 101.52 121.01
N GLN A 1022 -12.72 100.55 120.62
CA GLN A 1022 -12.93 99.19 120.01
C GLN A 1022 -12.99 98.95 118.45
N ARG A 1023 -12.83 97.68 117.96
CA ARG A 1023 -12.20 97.24 116.65
C ARG A 1023 -12.46 95.76 116.16
N SER A 1024 -12.21 95.35 114.87
CA SER A 1024 -11.96 93.93 114.39
C SER A 1024 -11.44 93.71 112.89
N ARG A 1025 -11.21 92.44 112.39
CA ARG A 1025 -10.54 91.98 111.08
C ARG A 1025 -10.85 90.50 110.60
N SER A 1026 -10.50 90.02 109.35
CA SER A 1026 -9.83 88.69 108.97
C SER A 1026 -9.70 88.22 107.44
N PRO A 1027 -8.89 87.17 107.02
CA PRO A 1027 -8.46 86.75 105.62
C PRO A 1027 -8.30 85.21 105.21
N GLY A 1028 -7.65 84.78 104.06
CA GLY A 1028 -7.27 83.34 103.68
C GLY A 1028 -6.40 83.02 102.36
N PRO A 1029 -5.75 81.81 102.10
CA PRO A 1029 -4.83 81.48 100.90
C PRO A 1029 -4.56 79.98 100.33
N THR A 1030 -3.85 79.79 99.14
CA THR A 1030 -2.92 78.66 98.61
C THR A 1030 -3.37 77.19 98.16
N TRP A 1031 -2.69 76.26 97.37
CA TRP A 1031 -1.70 76.18 96.19
C TRP A 1031 -1.23 74.72 95.65
N ALA A 1032 -0.75 74.56 94.36
CA ALA A 1032 0.30 73.61 93.72
C ALA A 1032 0.10 72.13 93.14
N ALA A 1033 1.05 71.61 92.26
CA ALA A 1033 1.19 70.25 91.55
C ALA A 1033 2.64 70.04 90.89
N PRO A 1034 3.09 69.11 89.91
CA PRO A 1034 2.67 67.83 89.19
C PRO A 1034 3.82 66.75 88.81
N ARG A 1035 3.70 65.89 87.72
CA ARG A 1035 4.68 64.95 86.96
C ARG A 1035 4.94 63.47 87.48
N PRO A 1036 5.66 62.48 86.80
CA PRO A 1036 6.29 62.28 85.44
C PRO A 1036 6.05 60.89 84.71
N LEU A 1037 6.87 60.45 83.70
CA LEU A 1037 6.80 59.15 82.97
C LEU A 1037 8.17 58.64 82.40
N THR A 1038 8.35 57.31 82.21
CA THR A 1038 9.54 56.55 81.70
C THR A 1038 9.11 55.10 81.33
N SER A 1039 9.77 54.22 80.53
CA SER A 1039 10.89 54.24 79.54
C SER A 1039 11.03 52.82 78.90
N ALA A 1040 11.74 52.62 77.76
CA ALA A 1040 11.92 51.28 77.10
C ALA A 1040 13.28 51.09 76.36
N GLY A 1041 13.67 49.83 76.07
CA GLY A 1041 14.85 49.44 75.27
C GLY A 1041 14.92 47.93 74.95
N SER A 1042 15.48 47.57 73.79
CA SER A 1042 15.55 46.22 73.17
C SER A 1042 16.87 45.46 73.50
N PRO A 1043 17.23 44.33 72.83
CA PRO A 1043 16.50 43.13 72.36
C PRO A 1043 16.91 41.91 73.25
N PRO A 1044 16.74 40.60 72.91
CA PRO A 1044 16.02 39.92 71.82
C PRO A 1044 14.61 39.41 72.19
#